data_AF-A0A2D0NCZ8-F1
#
_entry.id   AF-A0A2D0NCZ8-F1
#
_cell.length_a   1.000
_cell.length_b   1.000
_cell.length_c   1.000
_cell.angle_alpha   90.00
_cell.angle_beta   90.00
_cell.angle_gamma   90.00
#
_symmetry.space_group_name_H-M   'P 1'
#
loop_
_entity.id
_entity.type
_entity.pdbx_description
1 polymer ?
#
loop_
_entity_poly.entity_id
_entity_poly.type
_entity_poly.pdbx_seq_one_letter_code
_entity_poly.pdbx_strand_id
1 'polypeptide(L)'
;MRNVKQACFKPFLLLVVLTVGLVSCQPDQVEPGAIPMTLFRRSVLDQKIRMLSLRFGDDRFAAYDLENDRLHKVWRGGVLWNGAAFNNMKTVQPESYGTAYWEDDGQRDEWWIEVNRKKQPAKLSFRAFLDLEDGPTLEYQLAAGKDNVVTVREAPRFREVEGVTTFERHFQITAAQPSQQVYRNEALISQDEPLIVVQAESDLPPAPPPARAVSTNNSQYWLERSGCNTCHHETEKEIGPSYEAIAANYEATKENIALLSEKVRKGGSGQWGNVAMIPHPNLGDNDLNRMVQYILSLRPKVEGKAAARPKAVSETMSPDQPGFGTPVAGVHPGLELINFRPADFRPRVGGMAFLPDGQLLVSTWDSTGAVYALSGLETGDSSQIDIRMAASGLSEPLGLTTVGKDIFVLQKHELTQLIDLDGDGITDEYRQINDQFEATPDFHEYSYGLEYRDGNFYGGLGLAMRLMSHELQLSDRGTIFKMSMDGSFEKIATGLRQPNGLVFSPDGELFVAENQGQWVPACKIIHIQEGHFYGCEFGAGDRFTGLDATPPAVWLPQDEIGNSPSQPLFISEGPYRGQMIHGEVTHGGVKRVFLEQVNGVYQGAVFRFTQGLEAGINRMAWGPDGALYVGGVGMNGNWAHMGHQFGLQKLVFKDELPFEILAIRNRGDGFEIEFTEAVAPEIANPAKLIQLQQWYYEATDAYGGPKLDLHDLNISSAEFSDDRTRLTLRIPGLKTGYVVYFGLDPQWTSGSGKKLWSGDAWYTLNEKMR
;
A
#
# COMPACT_ATOMS: atom_id res chain seq x y z
N MET A 1 -3.90 87.11 -31.14
CA MET A 1 -5.09 87.96 -30.96
C MET A 1 -6.32 87.08 -30.97
N ARG A 2 -7.32 87.49 -30.18
CA ARG A 2 -8.55 86.81 -29.81
C ARG A 2 -9.50 86.49 -30.99
N ASN A 3 -10.44 85.59 -30.66
CA ASN A 3 -11.87 85.52 -31.07
C ASN A 3 -12.31 84.60 -32.22
N VAL A 4 -12.79 83.41 -31.86
CA VAL A 4 -14.22 83.06 -31.57
C VAL A 4 -15.30 83.31 -32.66
N LYS A 5 -15.93 82.17 -33.05
CA LYS A 5 -17.32 81.88 -33.48
C LYS A 5 -17.82 82.33 -34.88
N GLN A 6 -18.36 81.40 -35.67
CA GLN A 6 -19.79 81.01 -35.64
C GLN A 6 -20.10 79.78 -36.53
N ALA A 7 -21.18 79.08 -36.14
CA ALA A 7 -21.75 77.83 -36.65
C ALA A 7 -22.32 77.96 -38.10
N CYS A 8 -22.65 76.92 -38.87
CA CYS A 8 -23.58 75.82 -38.54
C CYS A 8 -23.61 74.72 -39.64
N PHE A 9 -24.00 73.51 -39.21
CA PHE A 9 -24.58 72.36 -39.94
C PHE A 9 -23.75 71.55 -40.95
N LYS A 10 -23.40 70.31 -40.54
CA LYS A 10 -23.17 69.12 -41.36
C LYS A 10 -23.71 67.87 -40.63
N PRO A 11 -24.08 66.79 -41.35
CA PRO A 11 -24.97 65.73 -40.87
C PRO A 11 -24.26 64.73 -39.96
N PHE A 12 -25.02 64.18 -39.01
CA PHE A 12 -24.58 63.14 -38.08
C PHE A 12 -24.64 61.78 -38.79
N LEU A 13 -23.48 61.21 -39.10
CA LEU A 13 -23.33 59.79 -39.43
C LEU A 13 -23.11 59.06 -38.10
N LEU A 14 -24.04 58.19 -37.72
CA LEU A 14 -24.00 57.43 -36.48
C LEU A 14 -22.86 56.39 -36.57
N LEU A 15 -21.72 56.66 -35.94
CA LEU A 15 -20.63 55.71 -35.78
C LEU A 15 -20.96 54.83 -34.56
N VAL A 16 -21.34 53.57 -34.79
CA VAL A 16 -21.53 52.58 -33.74
C VAL A 16 -20.16 52.26 -33.13
N VAL A 17 -19.89 52.84 -31.96
CA VAL A 17 -18.77 52.43 -31.10
C VAL A 17 -19.23 51.20 -30.34
N LEU A 18 -18.80 50.02 -30.80
CA LEU A 18 -18.96 48.77 -30.06
C LEU A 18 -17.97 48.82 -28.88
N THR A 19 -18.48 49.18 -27.69
CA THR A 19 -17.79 48.92 -26.42
C THR A 19 -17.77 47.41 -26.19
N VAL A 20 -16.72 46.74 -26.66
CA VAL A 20 -16.39 45.39 -26.22
C VAL A 20 -15.92 45.52 -24.77
N GLY A 21 -16.80 45.12 -23.84
CA GLY A 21 -16.42 44.93 -22.45
C GLY A 21 -15.29 43.90 -22.40
N LEU A 22 -14.12 44.34 -21.94
CA LEU A 22 -13.02 43.46 -21.57
C LEU A 22 -13.47 42.62 -20.37
N VAL A 23 -14.10 41.47 -20.65
CA VAL A 23 -14.14 40.37 -19.70
C VAL A 23 -12.74 39.82 -19.66
N SER A 24 -11.99 40.23 -18.63
CA SER A 24 -10.80 39.52 -18.18
C SER A 24 -11.22 38.08 -17.88
N CYS A 25 -10.99 37.14 -18.80
CA CYS A 25 -10.92 35.73 -18.46
C CYS A 25 -9.76 35.56 -17.48
N GLN A 26 -10.06 35.62 -16.19
CA GLN A 26 -9.25 34.89 -15.22
C GLN A 26 -9.36 33.42 -15.64
N PRO A 27 -8.25 32.67 -15.78
CA PRO A 27 -8.36 31.23 -15.87
C PRO A 27 -9.10 30.77 -14.63
N ASP A 28 -10.18 30.01 -14.82
CA ASP A 28 -10.90 29.40 -13.71
C ASP A 28 -9.87 28.75 -12.79
N GLN A 29 -9.83 29.22 -11.54
CA GLN A 29 -9.13 28.55 -10.48
C GLN A 29 -9.84 27.20 -10.32
N VAL A 30 -9.28 26.15 -10.93
CA VAL A 30 -9.73 24.78 -10.72
C VAL A 30 -9.56 24.51 -9.22
N GLU A 31 -10.68 24.42 -8.51
CA GLU A 31 -10.74 23.89 -7.14
C GLU A 31 -9.98 22.55 -7.10
N PRO A 32 -8.94 22.40 -6.27
CA PRO A 32 -8.28 21.10 -6.11
C PRO A 32 -9.23 20.20 -5.30
N GLY A 33 -10.07 19.40 -5.96
CA GLY A 33 -10.90 18.43 -5.24
C GLY A 33 -12.10 17.78 -5.93
N ALA A 34 -12.47 18.16 -7.16
CA ALA A 34 -13.55 17.46 -7.86
C ALA A 34 -12.99 16.29 -8.69
N ILE A 35 -12.69 15.17 -8.02
CA ILE A 35 -12.54 13.89 -8.70
C ILE A 35 -13.90 13.55 -9.33
N PRO A 36 -13.99 13.12 -10.61
CA PRO A 36 -15.23 12.57 -11.14
C PRO A 36 -15.66 11.44 -10.21
N MET A 37 -16.70 11.67 -9.42
CA MET A 37 -17.23 10.66 -8.52
C MET A 37 -17.75 9.53 -9.38
N THR A 38 -17.09 8.38 -9.31
CA THR A 38 -17.59 7.10 -9.82
C THR A 38 -19.00 6.89 -9.29
N LEU A 39 -19.91 6.37 -10.13
CA LEU A 39 -21.30 6.11 -9.74
C LEU A 39 -21.40 5.07 -8.62
N PHE A 40 -20.33 4.31 -8.38
CA PHE A 40 -20.23 3.35 -7.29
C PHE A 40 -18.84 3.34 -6.64
N ARG A 41 -18.74 2.74 -5.44
CA ARG A 41 -17.47 2.52 -4.74
C ARG A 41 -17.57 1.41 -3.70
N ARG A 42 -16.53 0.58 -3.63
CA ARG A 42 -16.29 -0.37 -2.55
C ARG A 42 -15.45 0.27 -1.44
N SER A 43 -15.85 0.08 -0.18
CA SER A 43 -15.11 0.62 0.97
C SER A 43 -15.54 -0.03 2.29
N VAL A 44 -14.98 0.47 3.40
CA VAL A 44 -15.44 0.20 4.75
C VAL A 44 -16.45 1.26 5.26
N LEU A 45 -17.50 1.53 4.46
CA LEU A 45 -18.47 2.60 4.74
C LEU A 45 -19.15 2.36 6.09
N ASP A 46 -19.27 3.41 6.92
CA ASP A 46 -19.92 3.34 8.23
C ASP A 46 -19.30 2.27 9.14
N GLN A 47 -17.99 2.02 8.98
CA GLN A 47 -17.23 0.97 9.68
C GLN A 47 -17.78 -0.44 9.43
N LYS A 48 -18.54 -0.66 8.37
CA LYS A 48 -18.93 -1.98 7.89
C LYS A 48 -17.98 -2.40 6.79
N ILE A 49 -17.61 -3.67 6.76
CA ILE A 49 -16.75 -4.22 5.70
C ILE A 49 -17.57 -4.57 4.46
N ARG A 50 -16.90 -4.72 3.31
CA ARG A 50 -17.53 -5.12 2.03
C ARG A 50 -18.75 -4.28 1.62
N MET A 51 -18.67 -2.97 1.84
CA MET A 51 -19.76 -2.08 1.45
C MET A 51 -19.63 -1.69 -0.01
N LEU A 52 -20.73 -1.75 -0.76
CA LEU A 52 -20.88 -1.15 -2.08
C LEU A 52 -21.81 0.06 -2.00
N SER A 53 -21.25 1.25 -2.16
CA SER A 53 -22.00 2.51 -2.23
C SER A 53 -22.33 2.84 -3.66
N LEU A 54 -23.59 3.14 -3.96
CA LEU A 54 -24.10 3.59 -5.25
C LEU A 54 -24.60 5.03 -5.12
N ARG A 55 -24.29 5.87 -6.11
CA ARG A 55 -24.72 7.26 -6.22
C ARG A 55 -25.73 7.39 -7.36
N PHE A 56 -26.85 8.05 -7.08
CA PHE A 56 -27.92 8.36 -8.02
C PHE A 56 -28.10 9.88 -8.09
N GLY A 57 -27.68 10.48 -9.20
CA GLY A 57 -27.69 11.93 -9.36
C GLY A 57 -26.74 12.63 -8.38
N ASP A 58 -27.11 13.83 -7.92
CA ASP A 58 -26.18 14.68 -7.19
C ASP A 58 -26.03 14.31 -5.72
N ASP A 59 -27.12 13.96 -5.04
CA ASP A 59 -27.19 13.84 -3.59
C ASP A 59 -27.96 12.62 -3.09
N ARG A 60 -28.30 11.64 -3.94
CA ARG A 60 -29.01 10.42 -3.51
C ARG A 60 -28.10 9.21 -3.58
N PHE A 61 -28.20 8.35 -2.57
CA PHE A 61 -27.32 7.21 -2.43
C PHE A 61 -28.07 5.97 -1.92
N ALA A 62 -27.57 4.81 -2.31
CA ALA A 62 -27.91 3.53 -1.70
C ALA A 62 -26.61 2.76 -1.41
N ALA A 63 -26.54 2.06 -0.28
CA ALA A 63 -25.39 1.23 0.07
C ALA A 63 -25.82 -0.19 0.38
N TYR A 64 -25.01 -1.15 -0.06
CA TYR A 64 -25.20 -2.59 0.14
C TYR A 64 -24.09 -3.15 1.02
N ASP A 65 -24.48 -3.98 1.99
CA ASP A 65 -23.62 -4.81 2.82
C ASP A 65 -23.47 -6.15 2.09
N LEU A 66 -22.38 -6.28 1.32
CA LEU A 66 -22.14 -7.47 0.48
C LEU A 66 -21.60 -8.66 1.28
N GLU A 67 -21.19 -8.44 2.54
CA GLU A 67 -20.85 -9.54 3.45
C GLU A 67 -22.13 -10.28 3.90
N ASN A 68 -23.20 -9.53 4.14
CA ASN A 68 -24.47 -10.05 4.63
C ASN A 68 -25.58 -10.06 3.56
N ASP A 69 -25.22 -9.83 2.29
CA ASP A 69 -26.10 -9.88 1.12
C ASP A 69 -27.39 -9.04 1.25
N ARG A 70 -27.27 -7.78 1.69
CA ARG A 70 -28.43 -6.92 1.98
C ARG A 70 -28.24 -5.45 1.64
N LEU A 71 -29.37 -4.75 1.50
CA LEU A 71 -29.40 -3.29 1.47
C LEU A 71 -29.13 -2.77 2.89
N HIS A 72 -28.18 -1.84 3.03
CA HIS A 72 -27.79 -1.24 4.31
C HIS A 72 -28.51 0.09 4.55
N LYS A 73 -28.51 0.98 3.55
CA LYS A 73 -29.02 2.36 3.71
C LYS A 73 -29.40 2.99 2.38
N VAL A 74 -30.45 3.81 2.39
CA VAL A 74 -30.87 4.67 1.28
C VAL A 74 -31.06 6.08 1.84
N TRP A 75 -30.37 7.07 1.29
CA TRP A 75 -30.35 8.41 1.89
C TRP A 75 -30.15 9.53 0.88
N ARG A 76 -30.53 10.74 1.30
CA ARG A 76 -30.18 12.00 0.65
C ARG A 76 -29.07 12.69 1.42
N GLY A 77 -27.95 12.99 0.79
CA GLY A 77 -26.78 13.61 1.38
C GLY A 77 -25.51 13.25 0.61
N GLY A 78 -24.56 12.62 1.29
CA GLY A 78 -23.31 12.18 0.65
C GLY A 78 -22.51 11.20 1.48
N VAL A 79 -21.27 10.98 1.05
CA VAL A 79 -20.27 10.18 1.78
C VAL A 79 -19.05 11.06 2.04
N LEU A 80 -18.61 11.10 3.29
CA LEU A 80 -17.33 11.67 3.67
C LEU A 80 -16.22 10.65 3.40
N TRP A 81 -15.61 10.69 2.22
CA TRP A 81 -14.50 9.82 1.81
C TRP A 81 -13.20 10.15 2.56
N ASN A 82 -13.14 9.73 3.81
CA ASN A 82 -11.96 9.87 4.67
C ASN A 82 -11.28 8.54 4.87
N GLY A 83 -9.96 8.56 5.06
CA GLY A 83 -9.18 7.36 5.30
C GLY A 83 -7.81 7.46 4.64
N ALA A 84 -6.98 6.46 4.91
CA ALA A 84 -5.59 6.45 4.47
C ALA A 84 -5.49 6.54 2.94
N ALA A 85 -6.29 5.73 2.22
CA ALA A 85 -6.33 5.74 0.76
C ALA A 85 -6.95 7.02 0.17
N PHE A 86 -7.86 7.69 0.89
CA PHE A 86 -8.63 8.82 0.35
C PHE A 86 -7.93 10.17 0.58
N ASN A 87 -7.45 10.40 1.80
CA ASN A 87 -6.89 11.69 2.21
C ASN A 87 -5.78 11.58 3.25
N ASN A 88 -5.12 10.41 3.32
CA ASN A 88 -4.01 10.12 4.23
C ASN A 88 -4.37 10.17 5.73
N MET A 89 -5.65 10.24 6.10
CA MET A 89 -6.05 10.20 7.50
C MET A 89 -6.16 8.76 7.99
N LYS A 90 -5.38 8.42 9.02
CA LYS A 90 -5.29 7.06 9.55
C LYS A 90 -6.44 6.71 10.49
N THR A 91 -7.02 7.68 11.17
CA THR A 91 -7.93 7.49 12.32
C THR A 91 -9.41 7.44 11.96
N VAL A 92 -9.77 7.75 10.71
CA VAL A 92 -11.15 7.85 10.26
C VAL A 92 -11.36 6.97 9.04
N GLN A 93 -12.60 6.55 8.83
CA GLN A 93 -13.04 5.75 7.69
C GLN A 93 -14.17 6.47 6.94
N PRO A 94 -14.56 6.00 5.74
CA PRO A 94 -15.68 6.56 5.01
C PRO A 94 -16.98 6.49 5.83
N GLU A 95 -17.74 7.58 5.83
CA GLU A 95 -18.96 7.73 6.63
C GLU A 95 -20.07 8.34 5.79
N SER A 96 -21.26 7.76 5.83
CA SER A 96 -22.46 8.30 5.21
C SER A 96 -22.98 9.48 6.03
N TYR A 97 -23.46 10.52 5.34
CA TYR A 97 -24.14 11.63 5.99
C TYR A 97 -25.38 12.03 5.21
N GLY A 98 -26.33 12.66 5.89
CA GLY A 98 -27.55 13.13 5.28
C GLY A 98 -28.79 12.71 6.05
N THR A 99 -29.92 12.72 5.37
CA THR A 99 -31.18 12.21 5.90
C THR A 99 -31.47 10.86 5.25
N ALA A 100 -31.58 9.81 6.06
CA ALA A 100 -31.98 8.50 5.60
C ALA A 100 -33.43 8.53 5.13
N TYR A 101 -33.68 8.04 3.92
CA TYR A 101 -35.02 7.62 3.51
C TYR A 101 -35.36 6.26 4.13
N TRP A 102 -34.35 5.39 4.26
CA TRP A 102 -34.46 4.05 4.82
C TRP A 102 -33.10 3.58 5.36
N GLU A 103 -33.12 2.86 6.47
CA GLU A 103 -31.96 2.22 7.10
C GLU A 103 -32.36 0.79 7.50
N ASP A 104 -31.42 -0.15 7.35
CA ASP A 104 -31.60 -1.53 7.79
C ASP A 104 -31.86 -1.59 9.30
N ASP A 105 -33.01 -2.16 9.69
CA ASP A 105 -33.39 -2.36 11.09
C ASP A 105 -32.86 -3.69 11.67
N GLY A 106 -32.11 -4.44 10.86
CA GLY A 106 -31.54 -5.74 11.21
C GLY A 106 -32.47 -6.93 10.94
N GLN A 107 -33.69 -6.71 10.43
CA GLN A 107 -34.56 -7.79 9.99
C GLN A 107 -34.05 -8.37 8.67
N ARG A 108 -33.83 -9.69 8.66
CA ARG A 108 -33.32 -10.38 7.47
C ARG A 108 -34.46 -10.71 6.52
N ASP A 109 -34.26 -10.39 5.25
CA ASP A 109 -35.10 -10.92 4.18
C ASP A 109 -35.02 -12.45 4.16
N GLU A 110 -36.17 -13.11 4.20
CA GLU A 110 -36.28 -14.55 4.05
C GLU A 110 -36.44 -14.93 2.58
N TRP A 111 -35.49 -15.68 2.05
CA TRP A 111 -35.48 -16.14 0.67
C TRP A 111 -35.87 -17.61 0.59
N TRP A 112 -36.69 -17.95 -0.41
CA TRP A 112 -37.17 -19.30 -0.63
C TRP A 112 -37.15 -19.67 -2.10
N ILE A 113 -36.75 -20.90 -2.39
CA ILE A 113 -36.95 -21.52 -3.71
C ILE A 113 -38.05 -22.56 -3.57
N GLU A 114 -39.12 -22.42 -4.35
CA GLU A 114 -40.13 -23.46 -4.51
C GLU A 114 -39.73 -24.37 -5.66
N VAL A 115 -39.66 -25.67 -5.39
CA VAL A 115 -39.42 -26.71 -6.40
C VAL A 115 -40.54 -27.73 -6.30
N ASN A 116 -41.24 -28.00 -7.39
CA ASN A 116 -42.35 -28.97 -7.42
C ASN A 116 -43.39 -28.72 -6.31
N ARG A 117 -43.77 -27.45 -6.09
CA ARG A 117 -44.73 -26.99 -5.05
C ARG A 117 -44.27 -27.18 -3.60
N LYS A 118 -42.97 -27.33 -3.37
CA LYS A 118 -42.39 -27.37 -2.02
C LYS A 118 -41.39 -26.23 -1.86
N LYS A 119 -41.71 -25.27 -0.98
CA LYS A 119 -40.81 -24.19 -0.58
C LYS A 119 -39.65 -24.72 0.26
N GLN A 120 -38.46 -24.23 -0.03
CA GLN A 120 -37.22 -24.53 0.68
C GLN A 120 -36.51 -23.22 1.00
N PRO A 121 -36.01 -23.02 2.24
CA PRO A 121 -35.21 -21.85 2.56
C PRO A 121 -33.98 -21.80 1.65
N ALA A 122 -33.68 -20.63 1.12
CA ALA A 122 -32.57 -20.39 0.22
C ALA A 122 -31.62 -19.35 0.83
N LYS A 123 -30.31 -19.57 0.68
CA LYS A 123 -29.28 -18.59 1.01
C LYS A 123 -29.02 -17.72 -0.21
N LEU A 124 -29.12 -16.40 -0.06
CA LEU A 124 -28.65 -15.42 -1.03
C LEU A 124 -27.12 -15.28 -0.91
N SER A 125 -26.42 -15.07 -2.02
CA SER A 125 -24.98 -14.78 -2.04
C SER A 125 -24.67 -13.88 -3.23
N PHE A 126 -24.04 -12.74 -2.99
CA PHE A 126 -23.57 -11.82 -4.02
C PHE A 126 -22.58 -12.52 -4.97
N ARG A 127 -22.63 -12.15 -6.25
CA ARG A 127 -21.79 -12.74 -7.30
C ARG A 127 -21.14 -11.71 -8.21
N ALA A 128 -21.82 -10.62 -8.54
CA ALA A 128 -21.23 -9.59 -9.37
C ALA A 128 -21.92 -8.24 -9.17
N PHE A 129 -21.17 -7.18 -9.41
CA PHE A 129 -21.70 -5.85 -9.65
C PHE A 129 -21.51 -5.52 -11.13
N LEU A 130 -22.55 -5.02 -11.78
CA LEU A 130 -22.54 -4.61 -13.18
C LEU A 130 -22.84 -3.11 -13.28
N ASP A 131 -21.95 -2.36 -13.94
CA ASP A 131 -22.14 -0.95 -14.28
C ASP A 131 -22.60 -0.84 -15.73
N LEU A 132 -23.92 -0.89 -15.94
CA LEU A 132 -24.52 -0.95 -17.27
C LEU A 132 -25.11 0.41 -17.69
N GLU A 133 -25.32 0.60 -18.99
CA GLU A 133 -25.97 1.82 -19.52
C GLU A 133 -27.33 2.13 -18.89
N ASP A 134 -28.11 1.11 -18.52
CA ASP A 134 -29.43 1.27 -17.91
C ASP A 134 -29.41 1.40 -16.38
N GLY A 135 -28.21 1.40 -15.80
CA GLY A 135 -27.92 1.65 -14.40
C GLY A 135 -27.21 0.49 -13.68
N PRO A 136 -26.84 0.70 -12.41
CA PRO A 136 -26.16 -0.30 -11.61
C PRO A 136 -27.05 -1.54 -11.42
N THR A 137 -26.45 -2.72 -11.56
CA THR A 137 -27.12 -4.01 -11.34
C THR A 137 -26.28 -4.89 -10.43
N LEU A 138 -26.90 -5.52 -9.44
CA LEU A 138 -26.28 -6.51 -8.58
C LEU A 138 -26.75 -7.90 -8.98
N GLU A 139 -25.83 -8.84 -9.15
CA GLU A 139 -26.14 -10.23 -9.40
C GLU A 139 -25.89 -11.06 -8.15
N TYR A 140 -26.88 -11.89 -7.82
CA TYR A 140 -26.85 -12.81 -6.69
C TYR A 140 -27.17 -14.23 -7.14
N GLN A 141 -26.69 -15.19 -6.37
CA GLN A 141 -27.09 -16.58 -6.44
C GLN A 141 -27.92 -16.93 -5.20
N LEU A 142 -29.08 -17.56 -5.42
CA LEU A 142 -29.85 -18.21 -4.38
C LEU A 142 -29.61 -19.71 -4.43
N ALA A 143 -29.31 -20.30 -3.28
CA ALA A 143 -29.12 -21.75 -3.17
C ALA A 143 -29.99 -22.36 -2.07
N ALA A 144 -30.82 -23.33 -2.44
CA ALA A 144 -31.55 -24.23 -1.54
C ALA A 144 -30.95 -25.64 -1.65
N GLY A 145 -29.76 -25.82 -1.08
CA GLY A 145 -28.92 -27.00 -1.29
C GLY A 145 -28.13 -26.91 -2.61
N LYS A 146 -27.49 -28.02 -3.02
CA LYS A 146 -26.58 -28.05 -4.18
C LYS A 146 -27.29 -28.08 -5.53
N ASP A 147 -28.48 -28.68 -5.59
CA ASP A 147 -29.19 -28.95 -6.86
C ASP A 147 -30.21 -27.86 -7.22
N ASN A 148 -30.57 -27.00 -6.26
CA ASN A 148 -31.57 -25.95 -6.44
C ASN A 148 -30.90 -24.58 -6.32
N VAL A 149 -30.39 -24.11 -7.45
CA VAL A 149 -29.67 -22.84 -7.54
C VAL A 149 -30.36 -21.96 -8.58
N VAL A 150 -30.58 -20.70 -8.23
CA VAL A 150 -31.20 -19.69 -9.09
C VAL A 150 -30.34 -18.43 -9.11
N THR A 151 -30.13 -17.83 -10.28
CA THR A 151 -29.49 -16.51 -10.40
C THR A 151 -30.54 -15.43 -10.47
N VAL A 152 -30.37 -14.39 -9.65
CA VAL A 152 -31.26 -13.23 -9.57
C VAL A 152 -30.43 -11.96 -9.74
N ARG A 153 -30.89 -11.07 -10.61
CA ARG A 153 -30.37 -9.71 -10.73
C ARG A 153 -31.29 -8.73 -10.02
N GLU A 154 -30.68 -7.72 -9.44
CA GLU A 154 -31.33 -6.60 -8.79
C GLU A 154 -30.87 -5.30 -9.44
N ALA A 155 -31.80 -4.52 -9.98
CA ALA A 155 -31.55 -3.18 -10.53
C ALA A 155 -32.18 -2.11 -9.63
N PRO A 156 -31.42 -1.50 -8.70
CA PRO A 156 -31.90 -0.40 -7.87
C PRO A 156 -32.01 0.91 -8.65
N ARG A 157 -33.11 1.66 -8.46
CA ARG A 157 -33.35 2.94 -9.14
C ARG A 157 -34.08 3.93 -8.24
N PHE A 158 -33.75 5.20 -8.35
CA PHE A 158 -34.61 6.29 -7.87
C PHE A 158 -35.58 6.72 -8.97
N ARG A 159 -36.84 6.96 -8.62
CA ARG A 159 -37.84 7.55 -9.51
C ARG A 159 -38.62 8.65 -8.80
N GLU A 160 -39.06 9.63 -9.58
CA GLU A 160 -40.06 10.60 -9.17
C GLU A 160 -41.39 10.19 -9.77
N VAL A 161 -42.35 9.81 -8.92
CA VAL A 161 -43.70 9.43 -9.35
C VAL A 161 -44.68 10.40 -8.72
N GLU A 162 -45.33 11.24 -9.53
CA GLU A 162 -46.31 12.23 -9.06
C GLU A 162 -45.79 13.17 -7.95
N GLY A 163 -44.48 13.47 -7.95
CA GLY A 163 -43.83 14.33 -6.95
C GLY A 163 -43.39 13.60 -5.68
N VAL A 164 -43.50 12.27 -5.66
CA VAL A 164 -43.01 11.40 -4.59
C VAL A 164 -41.66 10.81 -5.01
N THR A 165 -40.63 11.05 -4.18
CA THR A 165 -39.34 10.37 -4.33
C THR A 165 -39.52 8.91 -3.95
N THR A 166 -39.20 8.00 -4.88
CA THR A 166 -39.28 6.55 -4.67
C THR A 166 -37.93 5.91 -4.92
N PHE A 167 -37.57 4.94 -4.08
CA PHE A 167 -36.46 4.02 -4.32
C PHE A 167 -37.02 2.63 -4.54
N GLU A 168 -36.77 2.10 -5.73
CA GLU A 168 -37.29 0.83 -6.22
C GLU A 168 -36.14 -0.16 -6.42
N ARG A 169 -36.38 -1.42 -6.05
CA ARG A 169 -35.50 -2.56 -6.35
C ARG A 169 -36.23 -3.47 -7.32
N HIS A 170 -35.72 -3.58 -8.55
CA HIS A 170 -36.30 -4.45 -9.58
C HIS A 170 -35.56 -5.77 -9.59
N PHE A 171 -36.26 -6.88 -9.35
CA PHE A 171 -35.66 -8.21 -9.31
C PHE A 171 -36.01 -9.01 -10.56
N GLN A 172 -34.99 -9.59 -11.20
CA GLN A 172 -35.14 -10.44 -12.36
C GLN A 172 -34.47 -11.79 -12.15
N ILE A 173 -35.21 -12.87 -12.33
CA ILE A 173 -34.64 -14.22 -12.39
C ILE A 173 -34.00 -14.41 -13.77
N THR A 174 -32.68 -14.58 -13.81
CA THR A 174 -31.90 -14.70 -15.06
C THR A 174 -31.49 -16.14 -15.39
N ALA A 175 -31.40 -17.01 -14.38
CA ALA A 175 -31.16 -18.44 -14.59
C ALA A 175 -31.89 -19.27 -13.53
N ALA A 176 -32.84 -20.10 -13.94
CA ALA A 176 -33.58 -21.03 -13.09
C ALA A 176 -34.06 -22.24 -13.90
N GLN A 177 -34.27 -23.38 -13.23
CA GLN A 177 -34.98 -24.51 -13.84
C GLN A 177 -36.46 -24.15 -14.05
N PRO A 178 -37.16 -24.69 -15.08
CA PRO A 178 -38.54 -24.33 -15.38
C PRO A 178 -39.55 -24.54 -14.24
N SER A 179 -39.27 -25.45 -13.31
CA SER A 179 -40.12 -25.76 -12.16
C SER A 179 -39.82 -24.92 -10.91
N GLN A 180 -38.85 -24.02 -10.98
CA GLN A 180 -38.41 -23.20 -9.84
C GLN A 180 -39.14 -21.86 -9.80
N GLN A 181 -39.57 -21.47 -8.61
CA GLN A 181 -40.09 -20.13 -8.31
C GLN A 181 -39.35 -19.56 -7.11
N VAL A 182 -39.09 -18.25 -7.13
CA VAL A 182 -38.37 -17.57 -6.05
C VAL A 182 -39.33 -16.71 -5.26
N TYR A 183 -39.24 -16.80 -3.93
CA TYR A 183 -39.98 -15.94 -3.02
C TYR A 183 -39.04 -15.18 -2.10
N ARG A 184 -39.43 -13.96 -1.76
CA ARG A 184 -38.82 -13.13 -0.73
C ARG A 184 -39.89 -12.68 0.25
N ASN A 185 -39.71 -12.90 1.55
CA ASN A 185 -40.68 -12.57 2.61
C ASN A 185 -42.10 -13.03 2.23
N GLU A 186 -42.22 -14.29 1.81
CA GLU A 186 -43.44 -14.93 1.30
C GLU A 186 -43.98 -14.44 -0.06
N ALA A 187 -43.55 -13.27 -0.57
CA ALA A 187 -43.97 -12.72 -1.86
C ALA A 187 -43.23 -13.39 -3.03
N LEU A 188 -43.95 -13.73 -4.09
CA LEU A 188 -43.37 -14.26 -5.32
C LEU A 188 -42.60 -13.15 -6.04
N ILE A 189 -41.36 -13.41 -6.43
CA ILE A 189 -40.62 -12.49 -7.30
C ILE A 189 -41.14 -12.65 -8.73
N SER A 190 -41.84 -11.62 -9.20
CA SER A 190 -42.27 -11.50 -10.60
C SER A 190 -41.31 -10.58 -11.35
N GLN A 191 -41.17 -10.78 -12.67
CA GLN A 191 -40.26 -9.97 -13.49
C GLN A 191 -40.74 -8.52 -13.72
N ASP A 192 -42.00 -8.21 -13.43
CA ASP A 192 -42.65 -6.97 -13.87
C ASP A 192 -42.97 -5.99 -12.71
N GLU A 193 -42.88 -6.41 -11.44
CA GLU A 193 -43.24 -5.56 -10.30
C GLU A 193 -42.01 -5.18 -9.45
N PRO A 194 -41.70 -3.87 -9.29
CA PRO A 194 -40.65 -3.44 -8.39
C PRO A 194 -41.02 -3.65 -6.93
N LEU A 195 -40.01 -3.94 -6.12
CA LEU A 195 -40.11 -3.71 -4.69
C LEU A 195 -39.88 -2.24 -4.37
N ILE A 196 -40.90 -1.59 -3.83
CA ILE A 196 -40.79 -0.22 -3.34
C ILE A 196 -40.26 -0.24 -1.91
N VAL A 197 -39.07 0.34 -1.71
CA VAL A 197 -38.42 0.44 -0.38
C VAL A 197 -38.70 1.79 0.27
N VAL A 198 -38.72 2.85 -0.54
CA VAL A 198 -38.96 4.23 -0.10
C VAL A 198 -40.13 4.81 -0.88
N GLN A 199 -41.04 5.47 -0.17
CA GLN A 199 -41.99 6.44 -0.72
C GLN A 199 -41.97 7.68 0.17
N ALA A 200 -41.40 8.78 -0.31
CA ALA A 200 -41.34 10.04 0.42
C ALA A 200 -42.19 11.10 -0.30
N GLU A 201 -43.30 11.51 0.34
CA GLU A 201 -44.29 12.47 -0.21
C GLU A 201 -43.70 13.88 -0.51
N SER A 202 -42.52 14.17 0.02
CA SER A 202 -41.73 15.33 -0.38
C SER A 202 -40.25 14.99 -0.27
N ASP A 203 -39.45 15.52 -1.18
CA ASP A 203 -38.02 15.24 -1.17
C ASP A 203 -37.39 15.83 0.10
N LEU A 204 -36.69 14.99 0.86
CA LEU A 204 -36.08 15.38 2.13
C LEU A 204 -35.10 16.54 1.90
N PRO A 205 -34.98 17.55 2.77
CA PRO A 205 -33.99 18.59 2.55
C PRO A 205 -32.58 17.95 2.53
N PRO A 206 -31.68 18.36 1.61
CA PRO A 206 -30.31 17.90 1.68
C PRO A 206 -29.71 18.43 2.98
N ALA A 207 -29.42 17.54 3.93
CA ALA A 207 -28.64 17.93 5.09
C ALA A 207 -27.20 18.19 4.61
N PRO A 208 -26.61 19.35 4.92
CA PRO A 208 -25.21 19.59 4.59
C PRO A 208 -24.36 18.48 5.23
N PRO A 209 -23.17 18.17 4.68
CA PRO A 209 -22.22 17.33 5.40
C PRO A 209 -22.15 17.86 6.82
N PRO A 210 -22.27 16.98 7.85
CA PRO A 210 -22.13 17.43 9.22
C PRO A 210 -20.86 18.26 9.21
N ALA A 211 -20.97 19.52 9.67
CA ALA A 211 -19.78 20.18 10.18
C ALA A 211 -19.29 19.15 11.17
N ARG A 212 -18.22 18.42 10.81
CA ARG A 212 -17.68 17.39 11.69
C ARG A 212 -17.68 18.08 13.05
N ALA A 213 -18.13 17.38 14.08
CA ALA A 213 -17.59 17.70 15.37
C ALA A 213 -16.08 17.56 15.14
N VAL A 214 -15.45 18.69 14.78
CA VAL A 214 -14.08 18.94 15.05
C VAL A 214 -14.00 18.43 16.47
N SER A 215 -13.14 17.44 16.71
CA SER A 215 -12.81 17.04 18.07
C SER A 215 -13.00 18.27 18.93
N THR A 216 -13.81 18.22 19.99
CA THR A 216 -14.05 19.41 20.83
C THR A 216 -12.72 20.04 21.28
N ASN A 217 -11.63 19.30 21.10
CA ASN A 217 -10.28 19.76 20.93
C ASN A 217 -9.84 19.99 19.46
N ASN A 218 -10.12 21.19 18.91
CA ASN A 218 -9.64 21.69 17.58
C ASN A 218 -8.16 21.35 17.30
N SER A 219 -7.37 21.21 18.35
CA SER A 219 -5.94 20.92 18.31
C SER A 219 -5.59 19.53 17.78
N GLN A 220 -6.34 18.48 18.13
CA GLN A 220 -6.07 17.11 17.65
C GLN A 220 -6.29 16.99 16.14
N TYR A 221 -7.39 17.56 15.65
CA TYR A 221 -7.69 17.64 14.23
C TYR A 221 -6.57 18.32 13.44
N TRP A 222 -6.03 19.43 13.97
CA TRP A 222 -4.92 20.11 13.32
C TRP A 222 -3.60 19.34 13.44
N LEU A 223 -3.35 18.58 14.51
CA LEU A 223 -2.19 17.69 14.58
C LEU A 223 -2.26 16.60 13.50
N GLU A 224 -3.43 15.98 13.31
CA GLU A 224 -3.66 14.98 12.28
C GLU A 224 -3.56 15.57 10.87
N ARG A 225 -4.31 16.65 10.61
CA ARG A 225 -4.39 17.28 9.28
C ARG A 225 -3.10 17.95 8.86
N SER A 226 -2.34 18.49 9.80
CA SER A 226 -1.03 19.07 9.53
C SER A 226 0.06 18.00 9.38
N GLY A 227 -0.30 16.72 9.53
CA GLY A 227 0.63 15.61 9.42
C GLY A 227 1.57 15.49 10.61
N CYS A 228 1.31 16.12 11.76
CA CYS A 228 2.17 16.01 12.94
C CYS A 228 2.22 14.58 13.49
N ASN A 229 1.09 13.85 13.39
CA ASN A 229 0.97 12.45 13.80
C ASN A 229 1.78 11.47 12.91
N THR A 230 2.44 12.00 11.89
CA THR A 230 3.46 11.28 11.13
C THR A 230 4.69 10.98 11.97
N CYS A 231 5.22 12.01 12.63
CA CYS A 231 6.51 11.95 13.31
C CYS A 231 6.34 11.80 14.81
N HIS A 232 5.18 12.15 15.33
CA HIS A 232 4.91 12.23 16.74
C HIS A 232 3.72 11.32 17.06
N HIS A 233 3.91 10.40 18.00
CA HIS A 233 2.81 9.68 18.63
C HIS A 233 2.45 10.34 19.96
N GLU A 234 1.26 10.06 20.50
CA GLU A 234 0.84 10.64 21.78
C GLU A 234 1.81 10.24 22.90
N THR A 235 2.04 8.94 23.06
CA THR A 235 2.82 8.35 24.16
C THR A 235 4.20 7.84 23.74
N GLU A 236 4.38 7.46 22.47
CA GLU A 236 5.56 6.71 22.00
C GLU A 236 6.48 7.59 21.16
N LYS A 237 7.79 7.31 21.23
CA LYS A 237 8.75 7.98 20.35
C LYS A 237 8.74 7.27 19.00
N GLU A 238 8.50 8.03 17.93
CA GLU A 238 8.69 7.56 16.55
C GLU A 238 9.89 8.29 15.92
N ILE A 239 9.67 9.01 14.81
CA ILE A 239 10.68 9.88 14.19
C ILE A 239 11.04 11.06 15.11
N GLY A 240 10.01 11.68 15.67
CA GLY A 240 10.09 12.75 16.66
C GLY A 240 9.80 12.24 18.08
N PRO A 241 10.01 13.08 19.11
CA PRO A 241 9.61 12.76 20.48
C PRO A 241 8.08 12.59 20.58
N SER A 242 7.60 11.77 21.51
CA SER A 242 6.16 11.70 21.79
C SER A 242 5.61 13.05 22.26
N TYR A 243 4.31 13.30 22.09
CA TYR A 243 3.68 14.50 22.61
C TYR A 243 3.82 14.58 24.13
N GLU A 244 3.70 13.46 24.83
CA GLU A 244 3.98 13.36 26.27
C GLU A 244 5.42 13.74 26.61
N ALA A 245 6.42 13.32 25.82
CA ALA A 245 7.82 13.68 26.03
C ALA A 245 8.07 15.18 25.84
N ILE A 246 7.42 15.79 24.84
CA ILE A 246 7.45 17.25 24.64
C ILE A 246 6.82 17.95 25.85
N ALA A 247 5.64 17.50 26.29
CA ALA A 247 4.91 18.05 27.43
C ALA A 247 5.66 17.88 28.76
N ALA A 248 6.45 16.82 28.90
CA ALA A 248 7.30 16.60 30.06
C ALA A 248 8.47 17.60 30.13
N ASN A 249 8.98 18.03 28.98
CA ASN A 249 10.17 18.90 28.88
C ASN A 249 9.84 20.40 28.80
N TYR A 250 8.60 20.78 28.51
CA TYR A 250 8.16 22.18 28.46
C TYR A 250 6.94 22.40 29.36
N GLU A 251 7.01 23.39 30.25
CA GLU A 251 5.83 23.80 31.02
C GLU A 251 4.82 24.53 30.13
N ALA A 252 3.52 24.40 30.43
CA ALA A 252 2.43 25.06 29.71
C ALA A 252 2.33 26.56 30.02
N THR A 253 3.35 27.33 29.62
CA THR A 253 3.42 28.80 29.76
C THR A 253 3.20 29.49 28.41
N LYS A 254 2.80 30.77 28.43
CA LYS A 254 2.59 31.55 27.19
C LYS A 254 3.87 31.66 26.37
N GLU A 255 5.00 31.77 27.04
CA GLU A 255 6.33 31.87 26.45
C GLU A 255 6.71 30.56 25.73
N ASN A 256 6.47 29.41 26.36
CA ASN A 256 6.74 28.11 25.76
C ASN A 256 5.79 27.79 24.61
N ILE A 257 4.53 28.21 24.71
CA ILE A 257 3.57 28.08 23.60
C ILE A 257 4.07 28.88 22.39
N ALA A 258 4.44 30.14 22.56
CA ALA A 258 4.98 30.95 21.47
C ALA A 258 6.27 30.37 20.87
N LEU A 259 7.19 29.90 21.72
CA LEU A 259 8.44 29.27 21.31
C LEU A 259 8.21 28.01 20.47
N LEU A 260 7.36 27.11 20.94
CA LEU A 260 7.08 25.84 20.27
C LEU A 260 6.24 26.06 19.01
N SER A 261 5.28 27.00 19.01
CA SER A 261 4.53 27.38 17.80
C SER A 261 5.45 27.90 16.70
N GLU A 262 6.43 28.74 17.06
CA GLU A 262 7.42 29.25 16.10
C GLU A 262 8.34 28.13 15.61
N LYS A 263 8.69 27.18 16.49
CA LYS A 263 9.47 25.99 16.12
C LYS A 263 8.69 25.08 15.17
N VAL A 264 7.39 24.88 15.37
CA VAL A 264 6.51 24.14 14.44
C VAL A 264 6.42 24.86 13.09
N ARG A 265 6.28 26.19 13.11
CA ARG A 265 6.21 27.01 11.88
C ARG A 265 7.50 26.92 11.05
N LYS A 266 8.66 27.02 11.68
CA LYS A 266 9.98 27.08 11.02
C LYS A 266 10.70 25.74 10.88
N GLY A 267 10.18 24.70 11.52
CA GLY A 267 10.92 23.45 11.68
C GLY A 267 12.06 23.60 12.69
N GLY A 268 12.80 22.52 12.91
CA GLY A 268 14.00 22.57 13.77
C GLY A 268 14.66 21.22 13.97
N SER A 269 15.92 21.22 14.41
CA SER A 269 16.72 20.02 14.65
C SER A 269 17.55 20.12 15.93
N GLY A 270 18.17 19.03 16.37
CA GLY A 270 19.20 19.01 17.41
C GLY A 270 18.72 18.83 18.86
N GLN A 271 17.49 19.22 19.20
CA GLN A 271 16.99 19.10 20.58
C GLN A 271 16.60 17.66 20.96
N TRP A 272 16.18 16.85 19.98
CA TRP A 272 15.59 15.53 20.20
C TRP A 272 16.24 14.41 19.35
N GLY A 273 17.37 14.72 18.73
CA GLY A 273 18.08 13.85 17.79
C GLY A 273 18.50 14.60 16.52
N ASN A 274 19.05 13.85 15.56
CA ASN A 274 19.60 14.38 14.30
C ASN A 274 18.54 14.57 13.21
N VAL A 275 17.31 14.08 13.40
CA VAL A 275 16.23 14.23 12.44
C VAL A 275 15.58 15.61 12.59
N ALA A 276 15.53 16.36 11.49
CA ALA A 276 14.93 17.69 11.45
C ALA A 276 13.40 17.59 11.31
N MET A 277 12.68 18.36 12.11
CA MET A 277 11.23 18.54 11.96
C MET A 277 10.96 19.45 10.76
N ILE A 278 10.07 19.00 9.87
CA ILE A 278 9.64 19.72 8.67
C ILE A 278 8.90 21.02 9.09
N PRO A 279 9.13 22.16 8.42
CA PRO A 279 8.43 23.41 8.72
C PRO A 279 6.96 23.36 8.31
N HIS A 280 6.08 23.96 9.11
CA HIS A 280 4.66 24.14 8.81
C HIS A 280 4.28 25.62 8.62
N PRO A 281 4.79 26.32 7.57
CA PRO A 281 4.60 27.77 7.42
C PRO A 281 3.14 28.16 7.13
N ASN A 282 2.35 27.23 6.61
CA ASN A 282 0.96 27.47 6.18
C ASN A 282 -0.07 27.41 7.32
N LEU A 283 0.34 27.10 8.56
CA LEU A 283 -0.57 27.07 9.70
C LEU A 283 -0.78 28.47 10.28
N GLY A 284 -2.03 28.81 10.57
CA GLY A 284 -2.39 30.08 11.22
C GLY A 284 -1.90 30.11 12.68
N ASP A 285 -1.59 31.31 13.20
CA ASP A 285 -1.10 31.47 14.58
C ASP A 285 -2.07 30.91 15.63
N ASN A 286 -3.37 31.07 15.40
CA ASN A 286 -4.40 30.57 16.30
C ASN A 286 -4.40 29.03 16.36
N ASP A 287 -4.21 28.36 15.23
CA ASP A 287 -4.21 26.90 15.15
C ASP A 287 -2.93 26.32 15.74
N LEU A 288 -1.76 26.89 15.41
CA LEU A 288 -0.49 26.50 16.02
C LEU A 288 -0.50 26.60 17.54
N ASN A 289 -0.98 27.72 18.07
CA ASN A 289 -1.04 27.93 19.52
C ASN A 289 -1.95 26.89 20.20
N ARG A 290 -3.08 26.56 19.56
CA ARG A 290 -4.00 25.52 20.07
C ARG A 290 -3.37 24.13 20.02
N MET A 291 -2.71 23.77 18.91
CA MET A 291 -1.98 22.51 18.75
C MET A 291 -0.94 22.33 19.86
N VAL A 292 -0.09 23.34 20.06
CA VAL A 292 0.96 23.32 21.07
C VAL A 292 0.38 23.28 22.48
N GLN A 293 -0.68 24.06 22.77
CA GLN A 293 -1.36 24.01 24.07
C GLN A 293 -1.88 22.61 24.39
N TYR A 294 -2.46 21.93 23.40
CA TYR A 294 -2.90 20.56 23.58
C TYR A 294 -1.74 19.61 23.82
N ILE A 295 -0.66 19.68 23.04
CA ILE A 295 0.56 18.89 23.27
C ILE A 295 1.02 19.04 24.73
N LEU A 296 1.16 20.28 25.22
CA LEU A 296 1.62 20.54 26.58
C LEU A 296 0.62 20.08 27.66
N SER A 297 -0.66 19.90 27.31
CA SER A 297 -1.67 19.35 28.22
C SER A 297 -1.50 17.84 28.47
N LEU A 298 -0.80 17.14 27.59
CA LEU A 298 -0.51 15.70 27.69
C LEU A 298 0.65 15.40 28.66
N ARG A 299 0.95 16.30 29.61
CA ARG A 299 2.05 16.08 30.56
C ARG A 299 1.72 14.88 31.47
N PRO A 300 2.56 13.82 31.49
CA PRO A 300 2.29 12.64 32.31
C PRO A 300 2.24 12.96 33.80
N LYS A 301 1.29 12.36 34.53
CA LYS A 301 1.23 12.42 36.01
C LYS A 301 2.14 11.31 36.55
N VAL A 302 3.32 11.71 37.06
CA VAL A 302 4.49 10.84 37.31
C VAL A 302 4.24 9.67 38.28
N GLU A 303 4.70 8.47 37.90
CA GLU A 303 5.76 7.70 38.59
C GLU A 303 6.45 6.71 37.64
N GLY A 304 7.80 6.77 37.53
CA GLY A 304 8.62 5.73 36.89
C GLY A 304 9.71 6.26 35.94
N LYS A 305 10.99 6.13 36.34
CA LYS A 305 12.18 6.60 35.61
C LYS A 305 12.29 6.01 34.20
N ALA A 306 12.40 6.86 33.18
CA ALA A 306 12.80 6.47 31.84
C ALA A 306 14.21 5.87 31.86
N ALA A 307 14.32 4.63 31.39
CA ALA A 307 15.59 3.95 31.19
C ALA A 307 16.39 4.65 30.08
N ALA A 308 17.62 5.03 30.38
CA ALA A 308 18.58 5.47 29.37
C ALA A 308 18.97 4.27 28.50
N ARG A 309 18.72 4.35 27.18
CA ARG A 309 19.30 3.43 26.21
C ARG A 309 20.78 3.80 25.93
N PRO A 310 21.63 2.83 25.59
CA PRO A 310 23.06 3.03 25.39
C PRO A 310 23.33 3.96 24.20
N LYS A 311 24.38 4.78 24.32
CA LYS A 311 24.95 5.51 23.17
C LYS A 311 25.38 4.50 22.10
N ALA A 312 25.00 4.78 20.85
CA ALA A 312 25.60 4.15 19.69
C ALA A 312 27.12 4.44 19.69
N VAL A 313 27.90 3.37 19.55
CA VAL A 313 29.29 3.35 19.09
C VAL A 313 29.17 2.75 17.68
N SER A 314 29.66 3.35 16.58
CA SER A 314 31.02 3.81 16.34
C SER A 314 31.06 4.95 15.31
N GLU A 315 31.77 6.03 15.66
CA GLU A 315 32.33 7.01 14.73
C GLU A 315 33.58 6.41 14.05
N THR A 316 33.45 5.57 13.03
CA THR A 316 34.57 5.23 12.14
C THR A 316 34.12 4.81 10.74
N MET A 317 33.24 5.56 10.09
CA MET A 317 33.16 5.68 8.62
C MET A 317 32.64 7.09 8.34
N SER A 318 33.30 7.85 7.46
CA SER A 318 32.83 9.21 7.18
C SER A 318 31.42 9.14 6.57
N PRO A 319 30.40 9.83 7.13
CA PRO A 319 29.04 9.89 6.59
C PRO A 319 28.92 10.44 5.15
N ASP A 320 30.04 10.85 4.54
CA ASP A 320 30.08 11.64 3.33
C ASP A 320 30.06 10.81 2.03
N GLN A 321 30.09 9.47 2.07
CA GLN A 321 30.09 8.64 0.87
C GLN A 321 28.85 7.71 0.77
N PRO A 322 27.88 8.03 -0.10
CA PRO A 322 26.71 7.19 -0.38
C PRO A 322 27.10 5.77 -0.78
N GLY A 323 26.39 4.79 -0.23
CA GLY A 323 26.67 3.36 -0.44
C GLY A 323 27.65 2.73 0.57
N PHE A 324 28.13 3.50 1.55
CA PHE A 324 29.06 3.07 2.60
C PHE A 324 28.53 3.53 3.96
N GLY A 325 27.81 2.67 4.68
CA GLY A 325 27.05 3.00 5.89
C GLY A 325 25.78 3.82 5.63
N THR A 326 25.67 4.53 4.51
CA THR A 326 24.49 5.33 4.10
C THR A 326 23.89 4.90 2.76
N PRO A 327 22.58 5.10 2.50
CA PRO A 327 21.97 4.72 1.22
C PRO A 327 22.74 5.23 -0.02
N VAL A 328 22.72 4.48 -1.13
CA VAL A 328 23.31 4.94 -2.40
C VAL A 328 22.61 6.21 -2.90
N ALA A 329 23.33 7.09 -3.59
CA ALA A 329 22.83 8.43 -3.90
C ALA A 329 21.79 8.50 -5.03
N GLY A 330 21.71 7.48 -5.88
CA GLY A 330 20.91 7.56 -7.09
C GLY A 330 20.79 6.24 -7.81
N VAL A 331 20.48 6.32 -9.11
CA VAL A 331 20.24 5.16 -9.95
C VAL A 331 21.54 4.35 -10.09
N HIS A 332 21.41 3.03 -9.94
CA HIS A 332 22.53 2.11 -10.11
C HIS A 332 23.23 2.31 -11.47
N PRO A 333 24.58 2.37 -11.54
CA PRO A 333 25.28 2.70 -12.79
C PRO A 333 25.06 1.70 -13.92
N GLY A 334 24.71 0.45 -13.60
CA GLY A 334 24.30 -0.58 -14.57
C GLY A 334 22.84 -0.49 -15.01
N LEU A 335 22.08 0.52 -14.55
CA LEU A 335 20.68 0.74 -14.91
C LEU A 335 20.50 2.10 -15.60
N GLU A 336 19.67 2.12 -16.63
CA GLU A 336 19.11 3.33 -17.24
C GLU A 336 17.69 3.53 -16.69
N LEU A 337 17.42 4.74 -16.20
CA LEU A 337 16.10 5.12 -15.71
C LEU A 337 15.34 5.88 -16.80
N ILE A 338 14.16 5.38 -17.13
CA ILE A 338 13.25 5.96 -18.11
C ILE A 338 11.99 6.45 -17.39
N ASN A 339 11.74 7.76 -17.48
CA ASN A 339 10.54 8.42 -16.99
C ASN A 339 9.49 8.46 -18.10
N PHE A 340 8.89 7.30 -18.39
CA PHE A 340 7.89 7.19 -19.46
C PHE A 340 6.52 7.75 -19.06
N ARG A 341 6.23 7.92 -17.77
CA ARG A 341 4.93 8.37 -17.29
C ARG A 341 4.67 9.85 -17.64
N PRO A 342 3.48 10.23 -18.18
CA PRO A 342 3.02 11.62 -18.29
C PRO A 342 2.95 12.33 -16.93
N ALA A 343 3.33 13.62 -16.87
CA ALA A 343 3.49 14.34 -15.61
C ALA A 343 2.20 14.54 -14.79
N ASP A 344 1.05 14.52 -15.46
CA ASP A 344 -0.30 14.66 -14.90
C ASP A 344 -0.91 13.35 -14.41
N PHE A 345 -0.48 12.20 -14.93
CA PHE A 345 -0.84 10.90 -14.38
C PHE A 345 -0.04 10.64 -13.10
N ARG A 346 -0.63 10.56 -11.91
CA ARG A 346 0.12 10.46 -10.62
C ARG A 346 -0.31 9.24 -9.80
N PRO A 347 -0.08 8.00 -10.30
CA PRO A 347 -0.62 6.80 -9.68
C PRO A 347 0.11 6.49 -8.37
N ARG A 348 -0.68 6.30 -7.30
CA ARG A 348 -0.20 5.62 -6.09
C ARG A 348 -0.31 4.12 -6.33
N VAL A 349 0.75 3.47 -6.79
CA VAL A 349 0.66 2.13 -7.36
C VAL A 349 0.36 1.08 -6.29
N GLY A 350 -0.78 0.41 -6.42
CA GLY A 350 -1.23 -0.69 -5.57
C GLY A 350 -0.83 -2.07 -6.12
N GLY A 351 -0.93 -2.28 -7.42
CA GLY A 351 -0.72 -3.54 -8.14
C GLY A 351 -0.26 -3.30 -9.57
N MET A 352 0.49 -4.24 -10.16
CA MET A 352 0.97 -4.16 -11.55
C MET A 352 0.95 -5.54 -12.20
N ALA A 353 0.53 -5.62 -13.46
CA ALA A 353 0.58 -6.84 -14.28
C ALA A 353 0.64 -6.48 -15.77
N PHE A 354 1.18 -7.36 -16.60
CA PHE A 354 1.13 -7.21 -18.06
C PHE A 354 0.03 -8.08 -18.66
N LEU A 355 -0.69 -7.53 -19.63
CA LEU A 355 -1.53 -8.30 -20.53
C LEU A 355 -0.66 -8.96 -21.63
N PRO A 356 -1.13 -10.06 -22.25
CA PRO A 356 -0.38 -10.76 -23.31
C PRO A 356 -0.05 -9.91 -24.53
N ASP A 357 -0.79 -8.83 -24.76
CA ASP A 357 -0.57 -7.86 -25.86
C ASP A 357 0.48 -6.79 -25.52
N GLY A 358 1.02 -6.80 -24.30
CA GLY A 358 2.04 -5.88 -23.83
C GLY A 358 1.53 -4.64 -23.11
N GLN A 359 0.21 -4.49 -22.93
CA GLN A 359 -0.32 -3.41 -22.09
C GLN A 359 0.06 -3.62 -20.62
N LEU A 360 0.49 -2.54 -19.95
CA LEU A 360 0.72 -2.54 -18.51
C LEU A 360 -0.57 -2.15 -17.78
N LEU A 361 -1.03 -3.03 -16.90
CA LEU A 361 -2.10 -2.75 -15.96
C LEU A 361 -1.51 -2.19 -14.66
N VAL A 362 -2.11 -1.12 -14.14
CA VAL A 362 -1.72 -0.48 -12.88
C VAL A 362 -2.97 -0.24 -12.04
N SER A 363 -3.07 -0.88 -10.86
CA SER A 363 -4.10 -0.53 -9.88
C SER A 363 -3.62 0.58 -8.94
N THR A 364 -4.54 1.39 -8.42
CA THR A 364 -4.20 2.52 -7.54
C THR A 364 -4.72 2.37 -6.12
N TRP A 365 -3.85 2.64 -5.15
CA TRP A 365 -4.20 2.83 -3.74
C TRP A 365 -4.45 4.32 -3.48
N ASP A 366 -5.59 4.80 -3.97
CA ASP A 366 -6.02 6.18 -3.83
C ASP A 366 -7.55 6.30 -3.80
N SER A 367 -8.03 7.53 -3.80
CA SER A 367 -9.45 7.88 -3.82
C SER A 367 -10.21 7.41 -5.05
N THR A 368 -9.54 6.96 -6.12
CA THR A 368 -10.21 6.43 -7.32
C THR A 368 -10.39 4.93 -7.18
N GLY A 369 -9.41 4.20 -6.64
CA GLY A 369 -9.43 2.74 -6.57
C GLY A 369 -9.50 2.15 -7.98
N ALA A 370 -8.64 2.65 -8.87
CA ALA A 370 -8.70 2.37 -10.30
C ALA A 370 -7.85 1.17 -10.70
N VAL A 371 -8.11 0.67 -11.91
CA VAL A 371 -7.14 -0.05 -12.75
C VAL A 371 -7.00 0.72 -14.04
N TYR A 372 -5.78 1.13 -14.38
CA TYR A 372 -5.43 1.74 -15.65
C TYR A 372 -4.74 0.73 -16.56
N ALA A 373 -5.04 0.77 -17.86
CA ALA A 373 -4.30 0.07 -18.91
C ALA A 373 -3.46 1.09 -19.68
N LEU A 374 -2.16 0.79 -19.82
CA LEU A 374 -1.19 1.66 -20.48
C LEU A 374 -0.56 0.96 -21.69
N SER A 375 -0.45 1.68 -22.81
CA SER A 375 0.24 1.23 -24.04
C SER A 375 1.26 2.27 -24.54
N GLY A 376 2.10 1.90 -25.52
CA GLY A 376 3.16 2.76 -26.07
C GLY A 376 4.47 2.76 -25.26
N LEU A 377 4.62 1.80 -24.34
CA LEU A 377 5.68 1.73 -23.33
C LEU A 377 7.07 1.47 -23.91
N GLU A 378 7.13 0.89 -25.11
CA GLU A 378 8.36 0.53 -25.83
C GLU A 378 9.17 1.75 -26.26
N THR A 379 8.52 2.90 -26.44
CA THR A 379 9.15 4.13 -26.92
C THR A 379 9.94 4.84 -25.81
N GLY A 380 9.51 4.65 -24.55
CA GLY A 380 9.98 5.42 -23.40
C GLY A 380 9.59 6.90 -23.43
N ASP A 381 8.84 7.34 -24.44
CA ASP A 381 8.42 8.73 -24.64
C ASP A 381 7.06 8.96 -23.98
N SER A 382 7.02 9.84 -22.99
CA SER A 382 5.80 10.13 -22.25
C SER A 382 4.69 10.76 -23.09
N SER A 383 4.99 11.35 -24.25
CA SER A 383 3.97 11.88 -25.15
C SER A 383 3.26 10.80 -25.98
N GLN A 384 3.77 9.57 -25.98
CA GLN A 384 3.23 8.44 -26.74
C GLN A 384 2.54 7.40 -25.85
N ILE A 385 2.49 7.63 -24.54
CA ILE A 385 1.79 6.76 -23.61
C ILE A 385 0.29 7.03 -23.67
N ASP A 386 -0.46 6.03 -24.12
CA ASP A 386 -1.91 6.04 -23.99
C ASP A 386 -2.30 5.44 -22.65
N ILE A 387 -3.18 6.13 -21.92
CA ILE A 387 -3.63 5.75 -20.58
C ILE A 387 -5.15 5.71 -20.58
N ARG A 388 -5.68 4.52 -20.31
CA ARG A 388 -7.12 4.28 -20.25
C ARG A 388 -7.49 3.76 -18.87
N MET A 389 -8.48 4.36 -18.22
CA MET A 389 -9.04 3.82 -16.99
C MET A 389 -9.92 2.62 -17.36
N ALA A 390 -9.45 1.40 -17.07
CA ALA A 390 -10.15 0.17 -17.38
C ALA A 390 -11.16 -0.21 -16.28
N ALA A 391 -10.92 0.18 -15.03
CA ALA A 391 -11.84 -0.02 -13.92
C ALA A 391 -11.69 1.08 -12.87
N SER A 392 -12.72 1.25 -12.04
CA SER A 392 -12.71 2.15 -10.89
C SER A 392 -13.53 1.60 -9.72
N GLY A 393 -13.48 2.29 -8.57
CA GLY A 393 -14.34 1.99 -7.42
C GLY A 393 -13.93 0.78 -6.58
N LEU A 394 -12.73 0.22 -6.79
CA LEU A 394 -12.19 -0.92 -6.03
C LEU A 394 -11.70 -0.48 -4.64
N SER A 395 -11.79 -1.38 -3.67
CA SER A 395 -11.37 -1.15 -2.28
C SER A 395 -9.94 -1.62 -2.06
N GLU A 396 -9.02 -0.65 -2.00
CA GLU A 396 -7.59 -0.87 -1.73
C GLU A 396 -7.00 -2.01 -2.59
N PRO A 397 -7.03 -1.89 -3.93
CA PRO A 397 -6.63 -2.94 -4.86
C PRO A 397 -5.11 -3.12 -4.86
N LEU A 398 -4.59 -3.85 -3.87
CA LEU A 398 -3.16 -4.07 -3.64
C LEU A 398 -2.65 -5.38 -4.25
N GLY A 399 -3.49 -6.16 -4.92
CA GLY A 399 -3.04 -7.24 -5.79
C GLY A 399 -3.70 -7.20 -7.15
N LEU A 400 -2.90 -7.48 -8.18
CA LEU A 400 -3.31 -7.43 -9.58
C LEU A 400 -2.52 -8.47 -10.35
N THR A 401 -3.20 -9.33 -11.11
CA THR A 401 -2.57 -10.33 -11.98
C THR A 401 -3.44 -10.62 -13.19
N THR A 402 -2.89 -11.34 -14.17
CA THR A 402 -3.59 -11.76 -15.38
C THR A 402 -3.53 -13.28 -15.54
N VAL A 403 -4.62 -13.88 -16.01
CA VAL A 403 -4.64 -15.29 -16.45
C VAL A 403 -5.05 -15.31 -17.91
N GLY A 404 -4.05 -15.40 -18.80
CA GLY A 404 -4.28 -15.09 -20.21
C GLY A 404 -4.70 -13.63 -20.36
N LYS A 405 -5.88 -13.37 -20.92
CA LYS A 405 -6.43 -12.02 -21.07
C LYS A 405 -7.28 -11.56 -19.88
N ASP A 406 -7.60 -12.47 -18.96
CA ASP A 406 -8.53 -12.19 -17.86
C ASP A 406 -7.80 -11.44 -16.75
N ILE A 407 -8.41 -10.38 -16.23
CA ILE A 407 -7.82 -9.49 -15.22
C ILE A 407 -8.41 -9.81 -13.85
N PHE A 408 -7.53 -10.05 -12.87
CA PHE A 408 -7.93 -10.34 -11.49
C PHE A 408 -7.33 -9.34 -10.51
N VAL A 409 -8.16 -8.84 -9.61
CA VAL A 409 -7.78 -7.88 -8.57
C VAL A 409 -8.06 -8.46 -7.20
N LEU A 410 -7.03 -8.54 -6.37
CA LEU A 410 -7.19 -8.77 -4.94
C LEU A 410 -7.43 -7.43 -4.26
N GLN A 411 -8.64 -7.25 -3.76
CA GLN A 411 -9.05 -6.13 -2.92
C GLN A 411 -8.83 -6.51 -1.44
N LYS A 412 -8.98 -5.53 -0.55
CA LYS A 412 -8.97 -5.77 0.90
C LYS A 412 -9.93 -6.87 1.33
N HIS A 413 -11.01 -7.07 0.59
CA HIS A 413 -12.10 -7.94 1.00
C HIS A 413 -12.43 -9.09 0.05
N GLU A 414 -11.94 -9.14 -1.18
CA GLU A 414 -12.29 -10.21 -2.12
C GLU A 414 -11.31 -10.27 -3.28
N LEU A 415 -11.32 -11.41 -3.98
CA LEU A 415 -10.79 -11.55 -5.33
C LEU A 415 -11.89 -11.26 -6.34
N THR A 416 -11.62 -10.34 -7.26
CA THR A 416 -12.57 -9.89 -8.28
C THR A 416 -11.98 -10.08 -9.67
N GLN A 417 -12.77 -10.64 -10.59
CA GLN A 417 -12.47 -10.61 -12.02
C GLN A 417 -13.11 -9.36 -12.63
N LEU A 418 -12.33 -8.63 -13.43
CA LEU A 418 -12.80 -7.49 -14.20
C LEU A 418 -13.14 -7.95 -15.62
N ILE A 419 -14.37 -7.72 -16.06
CA ILE A 419 -14.89 -8.20 -17.33
C ILE A 419 -15.47 -7.03 -18.11
N ASP A 420 -14.93 -6.85 -19.31
CA ASP A 420 -15.44 -5.98 -20.36
C ASP A 420 -16.38 -6.80 -21.26
N LEU A 421 -17.67 -6.44 -21.27
CA LEU A 421 -18.73 -7.16 -21.97
C LEU A 421 -18.92 -6.67 -23.41
N ASP A 422 -18.55 -5.43 -23.72
CA ASP A 422 -18.80 -4.80 -25.03
C ASP A 422 -17.53 -4.55 -25.87
N GLY A 423 -16.35 -4.70 -25.27
CA GLY A 423 -15.05 -4.59 -25.93
C GLY A 423 -14.51 -3.17 -26.02
N ASP A 424 -15.09 -2.19 -25.34
CA ASP A 424 -14.57 -0.81 -25.27
C ASP A 424 -13.35 -0.67 -24.33
N GLY A 425 -13.04 -1.77 -23.64
CA GLY A 425 -11.94 -1.95 -22.71
C GLY A 425 -12.27 -1.58 -21.26
N ILE A 426 -13.43 -0.99 -20.99
CA ILE A 426 -13.91 -0.58 -19.67
C ILE A 426 -14.60 -1.78 -19.03
N THR A 427 -14.48 -1.89 -17.71
CA THR A 427 -15.08 -2.99 -16.97
C THR A 427 -16.56 -2.72 -16.77
N ASP A 428 -17.40 -3.58 -17.34
CA ASP A 428 -18.84 -3.59 -17.09
C ASP A 428 -19.20 -4.48 -15.90
N GLU A 429 -18.57 -5.66 -15.78
CA GLU A 429 -18.87 -6.65 -14.74
C GLU A 429 -17.67 -6.85 -13.80
N TYR A 430 -17.91 -6.56 -12.52
CA TYR A 430 -17.04 -6.82 -11.38
C TYR A 430 -17.47 -8.12 -10.71
N ARG A 431 -16.99 -9.24 -11.23
CA ARG A 431 -17.37 -10.58 -10.76
C ARG A 431 -16.57 -10.98 -9.52
N GLN A 432 -17.26 -11.29 -8.44
CA GLN A 432 -16.67 -11.87 -7.24
C GLN A 432 -16.26 -13.33 -7.52
N ILE A 433 -14.97 -13.62 -7.37
CA ILE A 433 -14.41 -14.96 -7.54
C ILE A 433 -14.25 -15.65 -6.20
N ASN A 434 -13.73 -14.94 -5.20
CA ASN A 434 -13.52 -15.51 -3.87
C ASN A 434 -13.59 -14.43 -2.79
N ASP A 435 -14.26 -14.76 -1.69
CA ASP A 435 -14.54 -13.85 -0.59
C ASP A 435 -14.48 -14.59 0.77
N GLN A 436 -13.71 -15.67 0.84
CA GLN A 436 -13.72 -16.57 2.00
C GLN A 436 -12.89 -16.06 3.21
N PHE A 437 -12.14 -14.98 3.04
CA PHE A 437 -11.39 -14.36 4.14
C PHE A 437 -12.15 -13.16 4.75
N GLU A 438 -11.99 -12.98 6.05
CA GLU A 438 -12.62 -11.97 6.89
C GLU A 438 -11.84 -10.65 6.88
N ALA A 439 -12.46 -9.56 7.29
CA ALA A 439 -11.80 -8.26 7.44
C ALA A 439 -12.40 -7.41 8.56
N THR A 440 -11.66 -6.40 9.00
CA THR A 440 -12.13 -5.33 9.87
C THR A 440 -12.02 -3.98 9.16
N PRO A 441 -12.62 -2.92 9.72
CA PRO A 441 -12.42 -1.55 9.25
C PRO A 441 -10.99 -1.03 9.47
N ASP A 442 -10.06 -1.81 10.01
CA ASP A 442 -8.71 -1.32 10.26
C ASP A 442 -7.94 -1.02 8.97
N PHE A 443 -7.37 0.17 8.82
CA PHE A 443 -6.73 0.54 7.56
C PHE A 443 -5.40 -0.21 7.32
N HIS A 444 -4.73 -0.75 8.34
CA HIS A 444 -3.48 -1.51 8.14
C HIS A 444 -3.74 -2.98 7.79
N GLU A 445 -4.99 -3.40 7.75
CA GLU A 445 -5.38 -4.78 7.50
C GLU A 445 -5.52 -5.05 5.99
N TYR A 446 -4.38 -4.98 5.30
CA TYR A 446 -4.29 -5.07 3.85
C TYR A 446 -4.31 -6.52 3.33
N SER A 447 -4.68 -6.67 2.05
CA SER A 447 -4.52 -7.90 1.28
C SER A 447 -3.47 -7.67 0.19
N TYR A 448 -2.34 -8.36 0.28
CA TYR A 448 -1.18 -8.17 -0.59
C TYR A 448 -1.08 -9.27 -1.65
N GLY A 449 -0.62 -8.93 -2.86
CA GLY A 449 -0.51 -9.90 -3.95
C GLY A 449 -0.34 -9.26 -5.33
N LEU A 450 -0.59 -9.99 -6.42
CA LEU A 450 -1.24 -11.30 -6.52
C LEU A 450 -0.44 -12.21 -7.47
N GLU A 451 -0.04 -13.39 -7.00
CA GLU A 451 0.66 -14.39 -7.83
C GLU A 451 -0.34 -15.45 -8.30
N TYR A 452 -0.17 -15.97 -9.53
CA TYR A 452 -1.01 -17.05 -10.06
C TYR A 452 -0.14 -18.22 -10.52
N ARG A 453 -0.47 -19.42 -10.05
CA ARG A 453 0.27 -20.65 -10.40
C ARG A 453 -0.63 -21.87 -10.26
N ASP A 454 -0.55 -22.79 -11.22
CA ASP A 454 -1.20 -24.11 -11.17
C ASP A 454 -2.69 -24.06 -10.80
N GLY A 455 -3.44 -23.12 -11.36
CA GLY A 455 -4.88 -22.96 -11.11
C GLY A 455 -5.24 -22.15 -9.86
N ASN A 456 -4.25 -21.71 -9.09
CA ASN A 456 -4.44 -21.04 -7.81
C ASN A 456 -3.83 -19.64 -7.80
N PHE A 457 -4.49 -18.74 -7.09
CA PHE A 457 -4.03 -17.41 -6.73
C PHE A 457 -3.42 -17.44 -5.34
N TYR A 458 -2.28 -16.77 -5.16
CA TYR A 458 -1.54 -16.69 -3.91
C TYR A 458 -1.45 -15.24 -3.46
N GLY A 459 -1.66 -15.02 -2.17
CA GLY A 459 -1.63 -13.70 -1.56
C GLY A 459 -1.26 -13.75 -0.08
N GLY A 460 -1.12 -12.57 0.52
CA GLY A 460 -0.86 -12.41 1.94
C GLY A 460 -1.94 -11.55 2.60
N LEU A 461 -2.35 -11.92 3.82
CA LEU A 461 -3.28 -11.14 4.63
C LEU A 461 -2.51 -10.48 5.79
N GLY A 462 -2.45 -9.15 5.79
CA GLY A 462 -1.85 -8.36 6.86
C GLY A 462 -2.73 -8.30 8.11
N LEU A 463 -2.11 -8.00 9.24
CA LEU A 463 -2.78 -7.86 10.53
C LEU A 463 -3.46 -6.48 10.69
N ALA A 464 -4.54 -6.41 11.47
CA ALA A 464 -5.09 -5.13 11.93
C ALA A 464 -4.16 -4.51 12.99
N MET A 465 -3.79 -3.23 12.88
CA MET A 465 -2.75 -2.65 13.77
C MET A 465 -3.30 -1.80 14.92
N ARG A 466 -4.63 -1.63 15.02
CA ARG A 466 -5.26 -0.78 16.04
C ARG A 466 -6.30 -1.54 16.86
N LEU A 467 -6.02 -2.81 17.12
CA LEU A 467 -6.85 -3.60 18.03
C LEU A 467 -6.85 -2.98 19.43
N MET A 468 -8.01 -3.00 20.07
CA MET A 468 -8.12 -2.76 21.50
C MET A 468 -7.45 -3.90 22.27
N SER A 469 -7.01 -3.65 23.50
CA SER A 469 -6.27 -4.63 24.32
C SER A 469 -7.03 -5.94 24.61
N HIS A 470 -8.34 -5.95 24.43
CA HIS A 470 -9.21 -7.12 24.63
C HIS A 470 -9.63 -7.80 23.32
N GLU A 471 -9.24 -7.24 22.18
CA GLU A 471 -9.56 -7.78 20.85
C GLU A 471 -8.45 -8.72 20.37
N LEU A 472 -8.83 -9.70 19.56
CA LEU A 472 -7.92 -10.63 18.90
C LEU A 472 -7.95 -10.38 17.39
N GLN A 473 -6.85 -10.70 16.71
CA GLN A 473 -6.82 -10.73 15.25
C GLN A 473 -7.80 -11.79 14.74
N LEU A 474 -8.43 -11.52 13.60
CA LEU A 474 -9.20 -12.52 12.87
C LEU A 474 -8.35 -13.76 12.55
N SER A 475 -9.01 -14.89 12.34
CA SER A 475 -8.34 -16.21 12.33
C SER A 475 -7.45 -16.46 11.10
N ASP A 476 -7.64 -15.67 10.06
CA ASP A 476 -6.97 -15.72 8.77
C ASP A 476 -5.95 -14.59 8.56
N ARG A 477 -5.89 -13.62 9.47
CA ARG A 477 -4.91 -12.53 9.36
C ARG A 477 -3.53 -12.98 9.82
N GLY A 478 -2.52 -12.40 9.17
CA GLY A 478 -1.12 -12.76 9.39
C GLY A 478 -0.74 -14.07 8.69
N THR A 479 -1.25 -14.26 7.48
CA THR A 479 -1.11 -15.52 6.75
C THR A 479 -0.71 -15.31 5.30
N ILE A 480 -0.12 -16.36 4.71
CA ILE A 480 -0.07 -16.55 3.27
C ILE A 480 -1.14 -17.57 2.92
N PHE A 481 -1.88 -17.33 1.84
CA PHE A 481 -2.97 -18.19 1.41
C PHE A 481 -2.84 -18.58 -0.06
N LYS A 482 -3.56 -19.64 -0.44
CA LYS A 482 -3.95 -19.91 -1.83
C LYS A 482 -5.47 -19.96 -1.94
N MET A 483 -5.97 -19.55 -3.09
CA MET A 483 -7.39 -19.66 -3.43
C MET A 483 -7.56 -20.00 -4.91
N SER A 484 -8.67 -20.62 -5.27
CA SER A 484 -8.96 -20.96 -6.66
C SER A 484 -10.25 -20.31 -7.15
N MET A 485 -10.46 -20.36 -8.48
CA MET A 485 -11.67 -19.84 -9.14
C MET A 485 -12.96 -20.57 -8.71
N ASP A 486 -12.85 -21.75 -8.13
CA ASP A 486 -14.01 -22.52 -7.61
C ASP A 486 -14.50 -22.06 -6.23
N GLY A 487 -13.85 -21.05 -5.64
CA GLY A 487 -14.17 -20.54 -4.31
C GLY A 487 -13.40 -21.20 -3.15
N SER A 488 -12.51 -22.16 -3.41
CA SER A 488 -11.62 -22.72 -2.39
C SER A 488 -10.63 -21.68 -1.86
N PHE A 489 -10.35 -21.75 -0.57
CA PHE A 489 -9.41 -20.90 0.15
C PHE A 489 -8.69 -21.70 1.21
N GLU A 490 -7.36 -21.58 1.29
CA GLU A 490 -6.53 -22.32 2.21
C GLU A 490 -5.37 -21.45 2.71
N LYS A 491 -5.14 -21.49 4.03
CA LYS A 491 -3.99 -20.85 4.66
C LYS A 491 -2.77 -21.77 4.51
N ILE A 492 -1.72 -21.27 3.87
CA ILE A 492 -0.46 -21.98 3.64
C ILE A 492 0.50 -21.79 4.81
N ALA A 493 0.60 -20.57 5.33
CA ALA A 493 1.54 -20.22 6.40
C ALA A 493 0.93 -19.20 7.35
N THR A 494 1.44 -19.15 8.59
CA THR A 494 0.89 -18.30 9.66
C THR A 494 2.00 -17.54 10.41
N GLY A 495 1.61 -16.57 11.24
CA GLY A 495 2.56 -15.81 12.05
C GLY A 495 3.30 -14.72 11.29
N LEU A 496 2.65 -14.14 10.28
CA LEU A 496 3.14 -12.94 9.60
C LEU A 496 2.44 -11.68 10.13
N ARG A 497 3.07 -10.52 9.99
CA ARG A 497 2.55 -9.21 10.38
C ARG A 497 2.01 -8.43 9.19
N GLN A 498 2.87 -8.12 8.23
CA GLN A 498 2.55 -7.36 7.01
C GLN A 498 3.36 -7.91 5.82
N PRO A 499 2.88 -8.98 5.16
CA PRO A 499 3.56 -9.65 4.05
C PRO A 499 3.34 -8.92 2.71
N ASN A 500 3.97 -7.75 2.54
CA ASN A 500 3.78 -6.89 1.37
C ASN A 500 4.50 -7.41 0.10
N GLY A 501 3.98 -8.48 -0.50
CA GLY A 501 4.43 -8.99 -1.77
C GLY A 501 5.08 -10.37 -1.67
N LEU A 502 4.90 -11.14 -2.74
CA LEU A 502 5.32 -12.53 -2.82
C LEU A 502 5.72 -12.88 -4.24
N VAL A 503 6.62 -13.85 -4.41
CA VAL A 503 7.04 -14.31 -5.74
C VAL A 503 7.36 -15.78 -5.70
N PHE A 504 7.03 -16.48 -6.78
CA PHE A 504 7.58 -17.81 -7.02
C PHE A 504 8.95 -17.71 -7.66
N SER A 505 9.90 -18.45 -7.12
CA SER A 505 11.19 -18.66 -7.78
C SER A 505 11.01 -19.52 -9.05
N PRO A 506 12.00 -19.52 -9.96
CA PRO A 506 11.97 -20.35 -11.18
C PRO A 506 11.80 -21.85 -10.92
N ASP A 507 12.28 -22.34 -9.77
CA ASP A 507 12.15 -23.73 -9.29
C ASP A 507 10.82 -23.99 -8.56
N GLY A 508 10.00 -22.97 -8.30
CA GLY A 508 8.66 -23.10 -7.74
C GLY A 508 8.54 -22.93 -6.23
N GLU A 509 9.59 -22.45 -5.58
CA GLU A 509 9.58 -22.09 -4.17
C GLU A 509 8.94 -20.71 -3.98
N LEU A 510 8.16 -20.54 -2.91
CA LEU A 510 7.46 -19.28 -2.63
C LEU A 510 8.27 -18.41 -1.67
N PHE A 511 8.49 -17.15 -2.04
CA PHE A 511 9.16 -16.16 -1.20
C PHE A 511 8.26 -14.97 -0.90
N VAL A 512 8.41 -14.39 0.30
CA VAL A 512 7.63 -13.25 0.78
C VAL A 512 8.53 -12.18 1.37
N ALA A 513 8.20 -10.92 1.12
CA ALA A 513 8.77 -9.78 1.82
C ALA A 513 7.84 -9.35 2.97
N GLU A 514 8.37 -9.25 4.19
CA GLU A 514 7.61 -8.89 5.38
C GLU A 514 8.14 -7.63 6.06
N ASN A 515 7.21 -6.77 6.51
CA ASN A 515 7.54 -5.53 7.21
C ASN A 515 7.61 -5.74 8.73
N GLN A 516 8.62 -5.12 9.35
CA GLN A 516 8.89 -5.08 10.79
C GLN A 516 7.78 -4.45 11.62
N GLY A 517 7.78 -4.73 12.92
CA GLY A 517 6.90 -4.12 13.91
C GLY A 517 6.80 -4.99 15.16
N GLN A 518 5.64 -5.03 15.80
CA GLN A 518 5.43 -5.92 16.95
C GLN A 518 5.66 -7.38 16.55
N TRP A 519 6.44 -8.09 17.35
CA TRP A 519 6.90 -9.47 17.14
C TRP A 519 7.77 -9.71 15.89
N VAL A 520 8.00 -8.69 15.07
CA VAL A 520 8.83 -8.77 13.86
C VAL A 520 9.98 -7.76 14.02
N PRO A 521 11.09 -8.14 14.64
CA PRO A 521 12.12 -7.20 15.12
C PRO A 521 12.83 -6.42 14.01
N ALA A 522 12.93 -7.00 12.81
CA ALA A 522 13.41 -6.36 11.60
C ALA A 522 12.65 -6.91 10.39
N CYS A 523 12.72 -6.20 9.26
CA CYS A 523 12.13 -6.67 8.01
C CYS A 523 12.81 -7.97 7.58
N LYS A 524 12.13 -8.80 6.78
CA LYS A 524 12.71 -10.07 6.33
C LYS A 524 12.18 -10.56 4.98
N ILE A 525 13.05 -11.26 4.26
CA ILE A 525 12.69 -12.14 3.14
C ILE A 525 12.53 -13.56 3.70
N ILE A 526 11.40 -14.17 3.40
CA ILE A 526 10.97 -15.45 3.96
C ILE A 526 10.82 -16.45 2.82
N HIS A 527 11.36 -17.66 3.01
CA HIS A 527 10.97 -18.83 2.22
C HIS A 527 9.73 -19.45 2.88
N ILE A 528 8.62 -19.49 2.15
CA ILE A 528 7.33 -19.97 2.67
C ILE A 528 7.24 -21.47 2.55
N GLN A 529 6.93 -22.12 3.68
CA GLN A 529 6.74 -23.55 3.81
C GLN A 529 5.34 -23.80 4.37
N GLU A 530 4.65 -24.79 3.80
CA GLU A 530 3.27 -25.12 4.17
C GLU A 530 3.19 -25.58 5.64
N GLY A 531 2.24 -25.02 6.39
CA GLY A 531 1.99 -25.32 7.81
C GLY A 531 2.94 -24.63 8.79
N HIS A 532 3.94 -23.87 8.32
CA HIS A 532 4.92 -23.24 9.20
C HIS A 532 4.41 -21.93 9.84
N PHE A 533 5.02 -21.59 10.98
CA PHE A 533 4.80 -20.36 11.75
C PHE A 533 6.03 -19.45 11.65
N TYR A 534 5.82 -18.15 11.44
CA TYR A 534 6.90 -17.17 11.17
C TYR A 534 7.11 -16.11 12.27
N GLY A 535 6.54 -16.31 13.46
CA GLY A 535 6.96 -15.61 14.68
C GLY A 535 6.13 -14.42 15.14
N CYS A 536 5.18 -13.91 14.33
CA CYS A 536 4.31 -12.82 14.78
C CYS A 536 3.14 -13.34 15.63
N GLU A 537 3.09 -12.94 16.91
CA GLU A 537 2.01 -13.30 17.85
C GLU A 537 1.09 -12.12 18.22
N PHE A 538 1.21 -10.99 17.52
CA PHE A 538 0.44 -9.79 17.85
C PHE A 538 -1.08 -10.03 17.77
N GLY A 539 -1.78 -9.94 18.91
CA GLY A 539 -3.22 -10.19 19.00
C GLY A 539 -3.61 -11.64 18.67
N ALA A 540 -2.68 -12.59 18.76
CA ALA A 540 -2.92 -13.98 18.43
C ALA A 540 -3.68 -14.76 19.52
N GLY A 541 -3.64 -14.30 20.78
CA GLY A 541 -4.05 -15.11 21.93
C GLY A 541 -3.17 -16.35 22.04
N ASP A 542 -3.77 -17.49 22.41
CA ASP A 542 -3.02 -18.75 22.60
C ASP A 542 -2.78 -19.53 21.28
N ARG A 543 -3.10 -18.95 20.11
CA ARG A 543 -3.07 -19.65 18.80
C ARG A 543 -1.71 -20.24 18.44
N PHE A 544 -0.63 -19.60 18.86
CA PHE A 544 0.74 -19.97 18.48
C PHE A 544 1.59 -20.41 19.67
N THR A 545 0.99 -20.56 20.85
CA THR A 545 1.71 -20.97 22.06
C THR A 545 2.43 -22.30 21.87
N GLY A 546 3.74 -22.28 22.04
CA GLY A 546 4.60 -23.48 21.93
C GLY A 546 5.01 -23.85 20.50
N LEU A 547 4.72 -23.00 19.51
CA LEU A 547 5.28 -23.16 18.15
C LEU A 547 6.63 -22.45 18.04
N ASP A 548 7.59 -23.09 17.38
CA ASP A 548 8.87 -22.47 17.05
C ASP A 548 8.75 -21.67 15.75
N ALA A 549 9.26 -20.43 15.77
CA ALA A 549 9.30 -19.60 14.59
C ALA A 549 10.33 -20.13 13.57
N THR A 550 9.92 -20.24 12.31
CA THR A 550 10.82 -20.56 11.20
C THR A 550 11.71 -19.34 10.92
N PRO A 551 13.05 -19.50 10.85
CA PRO A 551 13.95 -18.39 10.56
C PRO A 551 13.76 -17.86 9.13
N PRO A 552 13.95 -16.55 8.89
CA PRO A 552 13.92 -16.03 7.53
C PRO A 552 15.11 -16.49 6.70
N ALA A 553 14.96 -16.39 5.38
CA ALA A 553 16.08 -16.54 4.47
C ALA A 553 17.06 -15.36 4.61
N VAL A 554 16.54 -14.13 4.69
CA VAL A 554 17.37 -12.92 4.84
C VAL A 554 16.69 -11.90 5.74
N TRP A 555 17.36 -11.48 6.81
CA TRP A 555 17.00 -10.28 7.57
C TRP A 555 17.37 -9.02 6.81
N LEU A 556 16.52 -8.00 6.92
CA LEU A 556 16.67 -6.68 6.33
C LEU A 556 16.72 -5.65 7.48
N PRO A 557 17.92 -5.31 7.99
CA PRO A 557 18.05 -4.46 9.16
C PRO A 557 17.41 -3.08 9.00
N GLN A 558 16.68 -2.70 10.05
CA GLN A 558 15.91 -1.47 10.13
C GLN A 558 16.83 -0.24 10.06
N ASP A 559 16.41 0.80 9.33
CA ASP A 559 17.11 2.07 9.13
C ASP A 559 18.47 1.98 8.40
N GLU A 560 18.91 0.76 8.08
CA GLU A 560 20.18 0.50 7.39
C GLU A 560 19.98 0.11 5.92
N ILE A 561 18.98 -0.75 5.68
CA ILE A 561 18.63 -1.23 4.33
C ILE A 561 17.14 -1.46 4.09
N GLY A 562 16.33 -1.70 5.13
CA GLY A 562 14.91 -2.00 4.94
C GLY A 562 14.01 -1.45 6.05
N ASN A 563 12.90 -0.84 5.64
CA ASN A 563 11.90 -0.27 6.56
C ASN A 563 10.46 -0.60 6.17
N SER A 564 10.23 -1.00 4.91
CA SER A 564 8.95 -1.47 4.40
C SER A 564 9.22 -2.15 3.05
N PRO A 565 9.85 -3.34 3.05
CA PRO A 565 10.11 -4.06 1.82
C PRO A 565 8.79 -4.41 1.14
N SER A 566 8.83 -4.47 -0.18
CA SER A 566 7.67 -4.73 -1.01
C SER A 566 7.94 -5.86 -2.00
N GLN A 567 7.17 -5.94 -3.10
CA GLN A 567 7.18 -7.01 -4.09
C GLN A 567 8.60 -7.52 -4.42
N PRO A 568 8.93 -8.78 -4.08
CA PRO A 568 10.16 -9.41 -4.54
C PRO A 568 10.01 -9.86 -6.01
N LEU A 569 11.13 -9.94 -6.73
CA LEU A 569 11.24 -10.52 -8.08
C LEU A 569 12.58 -11.22 -8.25
N PHE A 570 12.65 -12.22 -9.12
CA PHE A 570 13.92 -12.82 -9.53
C PHE A 570 14.42 -12.17 -10.83
N ILE A 571 15.74 -11.94 -10.91
CA ILE A 571 16.40 -11.46 -12.11
C ILE A 571 16.69 -12.67 -13.03
N SER A 572 16.22 -12.60 -14.27
CA SER A 572 16.39 -13.68 -15.27
C SER A 572 17.66 -13.57 -16.13
N GLU A 573 18.28 -12.38 -16.18
CA GLU A 573 19.34 -12.05 -17.13
C GLU A 573 20.54 -11.33 -16.48
N GLY A 574 21.63 -11.18 -17.25
CA GLY A 574 22.83 -10.47 -16.81
C GLY A 574 23.61 -11.20 -15.70
N PRO A 575 24.58 -10.53 -15.06
CA PRO A 575 25.44 -11.13 -14.04
C PRO A 575 24.68 -11.51 -12.76
N TYR A 576 23.55 -10.86 -12.50
CA TYR A 576 22.71 -11.10 -11.33
C TYR A 576 21.67 -12.18 -11.55
N ARG A 577 21.73 -12.89 -12.68
CA ARG A 577 20.79 -13.96 -13.02
C ARG A 577 20.64 -14.95 -11.87
N GLY A 578 19.38 -15.21 -11.49
CA GLY A 578 19.00 -16.10 -10.40
C GLY A 578 18.99 -15.43 -9.02
N GLN A 579 19.47 -14.18 -8.89
CA GLN A 579 19.32 -13.41 -7.66
C GLN A 579 17.94 -12.75 -7.59
N MET A 580 17.54 -12.38 -6.37
CA MET A 580 16.30 -11.69 -6.10
C MET A 580 16.52 -10.19 -5.98
N ILE A 581 15.51 -9.40 -6.29
CA ILE A 581 15.39 -7.99 -5.94
C ILE A 581 14.07 -7.75 -5.22
N HIS A 582 13.98 -6.69 -4.41
CA HIS A 582 12.72 -6.25 -3.83
C HIS A 582 12.64 -4.73 -3.77
N GLY A 583 11.42 -4.19 -3.82
CA GLY A 583 11.17 -2.76 -3.61
C GLY A 583 11.23 -2.39 -2.12
N GLU A 584 11.34 -1.10 -1.84
CA GLU A 584 11.28 -0.53 -0.48
C GLU A 584 10.42 0.73 -0.48
N VAL A 585 9.32 0.73 0.29
CA VAL A 585 8.37 1.85 0.34
C VAL A 585 8.89 2.99 1.22
N THR A 586 9.53 2.69 2.34
CA THR A 586 10.02 3.73 3.27
C THR A 586 11.50 4.00 3.05
N HIS A 587 12.36 2.97 3.08
CA HIS A 587 13.79 3.15 2.84
C HIS A 587 14.07 3.58 1.38
N GLY A 588 13.12 3.32 0.47
CA GLY A 588 13.17 3.73 -0.93
C GLY A 588 13.99 2.79 -1.79
N GLY A 589 13.74 2.85 -3.10
CA GLY A 589 14.53 2.19 -4.13
C GLY A 589 14.28 0.69 -4.22
N VAL A 590 15.25 0.01 -4.84
CA VAL A 590 15.26 -1.45 -5.00
C VAL A 590 16.53 -1.99 -4.34
N LYS A 591 16.42 -3.15 -3.71
CA LYS A 591 17.53 -3.88 -3.07
C LYS A 591 17.77 -5.19 -3.79
N ARG A 592 19.00 -5.70 -3.73
CA ARG A 592 19.39 -6.98 -4.34
C ARG A 592 19.68 -8.01 -3.25
N VAL A 593 19.24 -9.23 -3.45
CA VAL A 593 19.35 -10.33 -2.50
C VAL A 593 19.99 -11.53 -3.21
N PHE A 594 21.12 -11.97 -2.70
CA PHE A 594 21.72 -13.25 -3.04
C PHE A 594 21.21 -14.31 -2.06
N LEU A 595 20.70 -15.43 -2.59
CA LEU A 595 20.26 -16.58 -1.81
C LEU A 595 21.14 -17.78 -2.11
N GLU A 596 21.38 -18.59 -1.09
CA GLU A 596 21.94 -19.94 -1.20
C GLU A 596 21.20 -20.90 -0.28
N GLN A 597 21.29 -22.19 -0.57
CA GLN A 597 20.84 -23.24 0.34
C GLN A 597 22.05 -23.92 0.98
N VAL A 598 22.02 -24.04 2.31
CA VAL A 598 23.00 -24.82 3.07
C VAL A 598 22.25 -25.81 3.95
N ASN A 599 22.54 -27.10 3.82
CA ASN A 599 21.83 -28.18 4.51
C ASN A 599 20.29 -28.14 4.27
N GLY A 600 19.85 -27.66 3.11
CA GLY A 600 18.43 -27.53 2.76
C GLY A 600 17.72 -26.30 3.35
N VAL A 601 18.45 -25.43 4.05
CA VAL A 601 17.91 -24.18 4.62
C VAL A 601 18.35 -23.01 3.75
N TYR A 602 17.39 -22.19 3.32
CA TYR A 602 17.68 -20.94 2.63
C TYR A 602 18.31 -19.92 3.59
N GLN A 603 19.35 -19.27 3.09
CA GLN A 603 20.03 -18.16 3.74
C GLN A 603 20.70 -17.27 2.69
N GLY A 604 21.22 -16.10 3.07
CA GLY A 604 21.83 -15.24 2.06
C GLY A 604 22.15 -13.83 2.52
N ALA A 605 22.52 -12.98 1.55
CA ALA A 605 22.90 -11.60 1.78
C ALA A 605 22.03 -10.62 1.01
N VAL A 606 21.69 -9.50 1.66
CA VAL A 606 21.11 -8.32 1.02
C VAL A 606 22.17 -7.26 0.76
N PHE A 607 22.06 -6.60 -0.38
CA PHE A 607 22.92 -5.54 -0.88
C PHE A 607 22.10 -4.30 -1.22
N ARG A 608 22.72 -3.12 -1.05
CA ARG A 608 22.21 -1.89 -1.67
C ARG A 608 22.31 -2.05 -3.18
N PHE A 609 21.31 -1.57 -3.91
CA PHE A 609 21.27 -1.71 -5.37
C PHE A 609 21.00 -0.37 -6.06
N THR A 610 19.76 0.13 -6.04
CA THR A 610 19.43 1.42 -6.66
C THR A 610 18.56 2.31 -5.78
N GLN A 611 18.78 3.61 -5.87
CA GLN A 611 17.94 4.69 -5.32
C GLN A 611 17.60 5.69 -6.44
N GLY A 612 17.17 6.91 -6.08
CA GLY A 612 16.91 7.98 -7.06
C GLY A 612 15.61 7.80 -7.86
N LEU A 613 14.66 7.04 -7.32
CA LEU A 613 13.34 6.82 -7.90
C LEU A 613 12.33 7.84 -7.37
N GLU A 614 11.22 8.05 -8.09
CA GLU A 614 10.24 9.09 -7.79
C GLU A 614 9.57 8.94 -6.43
N ALA A 615 9.38 7.72 -5.95
CA ALA A 615 8.76 7.42 -4.66
C ALA A 615 9.25 6.07 -4.11
N GLY A 616 8.70 5.70 -2.95
CA GLY A 616 8.91 4.38 -2.36
C GLY A 616 8.32 3.30 -3.25
N ILE A 617 9.05 2.21 -3.50
CA ILE A 617 8.63 1.19 -4.47
C ILE A 617 7.74 0.17 -3.79
N ASN A 618 6.52 -0.01 -4.30
CA ASN A 618 5.54 -0.96 -3.77
C ASN A 618 5.37 -2.19 -4.67
N ARG A 619 5.33 -1.98 -5.99
CA ARG A 619 5.14 -3.06 -6.96
C ARG A 619 6.18 -2.96 -8.05
N MET A 620 6.57 -4.11 -8.56
CA MET A 620 7.49 -4.22 -9.67
C MET A 620 6.99 -5.33 -10.59
N ALA A 621 7.26 -5.21 -11.88
CA ALA A 621 7.00 -6.26 -12.85
C ALA A 621 8.06 -6.24 -13.96
N TRP A 622 8.41 -7.41 -14.47
CA TRP A 622 9.19 -7.51 -15.70
C TRP A 622 8.26 -7.29 -16.90
N GLY A 623 8.62 -6.36 -17.77
CA GLY A 623 7.93 -6.12 -19.04
C GLY A 623 8.32 -7.12 -20.11
N PRO A 624 7.50 -7.26 -21.17
CA PRO A 624 7.81 -8.12 -22.32
C PRO A 624 9.04 -7.65 -23.11
N ASP A 625 9.47 -6.41 -22.90
CA ASP A 625 10.69 -5.81 -23.45
C ASP A 625 11.95 -6.08 -22.61
N GLY A 626 11.83 -6.87 -21.54
CA GLY A 626 12.93 -7.22 -20.63
C GLY A 626 13.26 -6.14 -19.58
N ALA A 627 12.54 -5.02 -19.57
CA ALA A 627 12.79 -3.96 -18.59
C ALA A 627 12.05 -4.21 -17.27
N LEU A 628 12.57 -3.64 -16.19
CA LEU A 628 11.93 -3.65 -14.89
C LEU A 628 11.05 -2.41 -14.74
N TYR A 629 9.74 -2.60 -14.67
CA TYR A 629 8.79 -1.53 -14.36
C TYR A 629 8.63 -1.44 -12.84
N VAL A 630 8.70 -0.22 -12.29
CA VAL A 630 8.64 0.05 -10.86
C VAL A 630 7.52 1.04 -10.54
N GLY A 631 6.62 0.63 -9.65
CA GLY A 631 5.47 1.38 -9.20
C GLY A 631 5.67 1.94 -7.80
N GLY A 632 5.56 3.25 -7.69
CA GLY A 632 5.76 4.00 -6.47
C GLY A 632 4.47 4.23 -5.68
N VAL A 633 4.54 4.15 -4.36
CA VAL A 633 3.46 4.49 -3.43
C VAL A 633 4.00 5.27 -2.25
N GLY A 634 3.12 6.03 -1.61
CA GLY A 634 3.36 6.57 -0.28
C GLY A 634 2.15 7.32 0.24
N MET A 635 2.19 7.64 1.53
CA MET A 635 1.26 8.56 2.18
C MET A 635 2.03 9.65 2.90
N ASN A 636 1.33 10.64 3.45
CA ASN A 636 1.99 11.58 4.36
C ASN A 636 2.60 10.79 5.53
N GLY A 637 3.91 10.88 5.65
CA GLY A 637 4.65 10.49 6.82
C GLY A 637 5.63 9.34 6.68
N ASN A 638 5.72 8.47 7.69
CA ASN A 638 6.78 7.43 7.76
C ASN A 638 6.61 6.32 6.72
N TRP A 639 5.55 6.39 5.92
CA TRP A 639 5.24 5.45 4.85
C TRP A 639 5.30 6.16 3.49
N ALA A 640 6.42 6.85 3.27
CA ALA A 640 6.81 7.44 2.01
C ALA A 640 8.32 7.59 1.96
N HIS A 641 8.90 7.44 0.78
CA HIS A 641 10.29 7.77 0.54
C HIS A 641 10.41 9.27 0.24
N MET A 642 11.13 10.00 1.10
CA MET A 642 11.35 11.45 0.97
C MET A 642 10.06 12.28 0.79
N GLY A 643 8.94 11.79 1.33
CA GLY A 643 7.63 12.47 1.24
C GLY A 643 6.91 12.33 -0.11
N HIS A 644 7.48 11.61 -1.08
CA HIS A 644 6.83 11.33 -2.35
C HIS A 644 5.80 10.20 -2.21
N GLN A 645 4.67 10.33 -2.92
CA GLN A 645 3.49 9.47 -2.73
C GLN A 645 3.12 8.63 -3.95
N PHE A 646 3.68 8.93 -5.11
CA PHE A 646 3.32 8.31 -6.38
C PHE A 646 4.57 8.20 -7.25
N GLY A 647 4.56 7.23 -8.17
CA GLY A 647 5.62 7.09 -9.16
C GLY A 647 5.33 5.93 -10.10
N LEU A 648 5.79 6.03 -11.33
CA LEU A 648 5.79 4.91 -12.27
C LEU A 648 6.93 5.13 -13.25
N GLN A 649 7.92 4.26 -13.18
CA GLN A 649 9.17 4.39 -13.94
C GLN A 649 9.59 3.02 -14.48
N LYS A 650 10.53 3.04 -15.41
CA LYS A 650 11.11 1.84 -16.02
C LYS A 650 12.62 1.87 -15.88
N LEU A 651 13.22 0.73 -15.54
CA LEU A 651 14.65 0.52 -15.39
C LEU A 651 15.12 -0.50 -16.43
N VAL A 652 16.14 -0.15 -17.20
CA VAL A 652 16.73 -1.01 -18.24
C VAL A 652 18.17 -1.34 -17.87
N PHE A 653 18.58 -2.60 -17.96
CA PHE A 653 19.98 -2.97 -17.75
C PHE A 653 20.85 -2.46 -18.91
N LYS A 654 21.99 -1.87 -18.55
CA LYS A 654 23.07 -1.54 -19.49
C LYS A 654 24.04 -2.72 -19.63
N ASP A 655 24.74 -2.76 -20.76
CA ASP A 655 25.78 -3.76 -21.02
C ASP A 655 27.00 -3.59 -20.09
N GLU A 656 27.29 -2.36 -19.64
CA GLU A 656 28.41 -2.08 -18.74
C GLU A 656 28.02 -2.28 -17.27
N LEU A 657 28.73 -3.18 -16.60
CA LEU A 657 28.53 -3.47 -15.19
C LEU A 657 29.40 -2.56 -14.29
N PRO A 658 28.87 -2.07 -13.16
CA PRO A 658 29.70 -1.46 -12.13
C PRO A 658 30.54 -2.51 -11.39
N PHE A 659 31.59 -2.04 -10.73
CA PHE A 659 32.34 -2.87 -9.78
C PHE A 659 31.59 -2.94 -8.45
N GLU A 660 31.16 -4.14 -8.05
CA GLU A 660 30.43 -4.38 -6.81
C GLU A 660 30.54 -5.83 -6.32
N ILE A 661 30.07 -6.09 -5.09
CA ILE A 661 29.96 -7.45 -4.54
C ILE A 661 28.84 -8.18 -5.28
N LEU A 662 29.17 -9.22 -6.04
CA LEU A 662 28.21 -10.06 -6.74
C LEU A 662 27.49 -11.03 -5.79
N ALA A 663 28.22 -11.71 -4.93
CA ALA A 663 27.68 -12.69 -3.99
C ALA A 663 28.55 -12.81 -2.73
N ILE A 664 27.94 -13.23 -1.62
CA ILE A 664 28.65 -13.65 -0.41
C ILE A 664 28.18 -15.06 -0.09
N ARG A 665 29.11 -16.01 -0.05
CA ARG A 665 28.81 -17.43 0.16
C ARG A 665 29.42 -17.95 1.44
N ASN A 666 28.65 -18.74 2.17
CA ASN A 666 29.13 -19.44 3.33
C ASN A 666 30.13 -20.55 2.95
N ARG A 667 31.22 -20.65 3.72
CA ARG A 667 32.29 -21.66 3.55
C ARG A 667 32.55 -22.46 4.84
N GLY A 668 31.63 -22.40 5.81
CA GLY A 668 31.69 -23.13 7.07
C GLY A 668 32.42 -22.36 8.17
N ASP A 669 33.73 -22.13 8.00
CA ASP A 669 34.58 -21.35 8.94
C ASP A 669 34.77 -19.88 8.52
N GLY A 670 34.00 -19.42 7.54
CA GLY A 670 34.12 -18.09 6.97
C GLY A 670 33.23 -17.89 5.74
N PHE A 671 33.62 -16.96 4.88
CA PHE A 671 32.86 -16.57 3.71
C PHE A 671 33.74 -16.39 2.47
N GLU A 672 33.16 -16.59 1.30
CA GLU A 672 33.71 -16.17 0.02
C GLU A 672 32.92 -14.97 -0.48
N ILE A 673 33.59 -13.85 -0.74
CA ILE A 673 33.01 -12.67 -1.40
C ILE A 673 33.40 -12.74 -2.87
N GLU A 674 32.42 -12.76 -3.76
CA GLU A 674 32.61 -12.69 -5.21
C GLU A 674 32.28 -11.27 -5.70
N PHE A 675 33.08 -10.76 -6.63
CA PHE A 675 32.92 -9.44 -7.23
C PHE A 675 32.55 -9.54 -8.71
N THR A 676 31.92 -8.49 -9.25
CA THR A 676 31.55 -8.42 -10.68
C THR A 676 32.76 -8.37 -11.63
N GLU A 677 33.93 -7.95 -11.13
CA GLU A 677 35.20 -7.96 -11.86
C GLU A 677 36.38 -8.08 -10.88
N ALA A 678 37.59 -8.31 -11.43
CA ALA A 678 38.80 -8.52 -10.63
C ALA A 678 39.12 -7.31 -9.74
N VAL A 679 39.44 -7.54 -8.47
CA VAL A 679 39.87 -6.51 -7.53
C VAL A 679 41.28 -6.01 -7.87
N ALA A 680 41.50 -4.70 -7.77
CA ALA A 680 42.78 -4.08 -8.10
C ALA A 680 43.95 -4.66 -7.26
N PRO A 681 45.15 -4.90 -7.83
CA PRO A 681 46.32 -5.40 -7.10
C PRO A 681 46.75 -4.52 -5.91
N GLU A 682 46.43 -3.22 -5.95
CA GLU A 682 46.71 -2.24 -4.89
C GLU A 682 45.97 -2.56 -3.59
N ILE A 683 44.86 -3.30 -3.67
CA ILE A 683 44.17 -3.89 -2.51
C ILE A 683 44.95 -5.15 -2.08
N ALA A 684 46.09 -4.94 -1.43
CA ALA A 684 46.99 -6.01 -1.00
C ALA A 684 46.62 -6.62 0.37
N ASN A 685 45.97 -5.84 1.25
CA ASN A 685 45.65 -6.24 2.64
C ASN A 685 44.14 -6.13 2.93
N PRO A 686 43.29 -6.93 2.26
CA PRO A 686 41.84 -6.78 2.32
C PRO A 686 41.26 -6.88 3.73
N ALA A 687 41.85 -7.70 4.61
CA ALA A 687 41.39 -7.86 5.99
C ALA A 687 41.36 -6.56 6.82
N LYS A 688 42.19 -5.56 6.48
CA LYS A 688 42.19 -4.24 7.16
C LYS A 688 41.14 -3.27 6.63
N LEU A 689 40.48 -3.64 5.53
CA LEU A 689 39.55 -2.80 4.78
C LEU A 689 38.12 -3.36 4.81
N ILE A 690 37.88 -4.30 5.71
CA ILE A 690 36.59 -4.95 5.91
C ILE A 690 36.30 -4.89 7.41
N GLN A 691 35.20 -4.22 7.76
CA GLN A 691 34.59 -4.32 9.07
C GLN A 691 33.59 -5.48 9.08
N LEU A 692 33.67 -6.32 10.10
CA LEU A 692 32.70 -7.40 10.32
C LEU A 692 32.06 -7.25 11.69
N GLN A 693 30.74 -7.36 11.74
CA GLN A 693 29.97 -7.42 12.98
C GLN A 693 28.96 -8.54 12.91
N GLN A 694 28.57 -9.11 14.05
CA GLN A 694 27.44 -10.03 14.12
C GLN A 694 26.50 -9.71 15.28
N TRP A 695 25.23 -10.04 15.11
CA TRP A 695 24.18 -9.95 16.12
C TRP A 695 23.03 -10.90 15.80
N TYR A 696 22.09 -11.09 16.72
CA TYR A 696 20.81 -11.75 16.46
C TYR A 696 19.65 -10.83 16.84
N TYR A 697 18.44 -11.26 16.48
CA TYR A 697 17.19 -10.62 16.85
C TYR A 697 16.33 -11.54 17.70
N GLU A 698 15.58 -10.95 18.62
CA GLU A 698 14.56 -11.64 19.41
C GLU A 698 13.20 -10.96 19.16
N ALA A 699 12.16 -11.77 18.92
CA ALA A 699 10.82 -11.28 18.74
C ALA A 699 10.22 -10.89 20.10
N THR A 700 9.65 -9.70 20.19
CA THR A 700 8.99 -9.19 21.40
C THR A 700 7.73 -8.43 21.03
N ASP A 701 6.87 -8.13 22.00
CA ASP A 701 5.67 -7.31 21.82
C ASP A 701 5.95 -5.83 21.49
N ALA A 702 7.20 -5.39 21.66
CA ALA A 702 7.66 -4.06 21.28
C ALA A 702 7.74 -3.89 19.75
N TYR A 703 7.53 -2.67 19.27
CA TYR A 703 7.69 -2.36 17.85
C TYR A 703 9.17 -2.42 17.44
N GLY A 704 9.50 -3.33 16.52
CA GLY A 704 10.87 -3.59 16.09
C GLY A 704 11.70 -4.22 17.22
N GLY A 705 12.98 -4.47 16.97
CA GLY A 705 13.85 -5.12 17.93
C GLY A 705 15.29 -4.60 17.90
N PRO A 706 15.95 -4.47 19.05
CA PRO A 706 17.36 -4.12 19.08
C PRO A 706 18.22 -5.25 18.50
N LYS A 707 19.41 -4.89 18.01
CA LYS A 707 20.47 -5.87 17.73
C LYS A 707 20.99 -6.43 19.06
N LEU A 708 20.81 -7.72 19.30
CA LEU A 708 21.26 -8.40 20.51
C LEU A 708 22.60 -9.11 20.28
N ASP A 709 23.45 -9.14 21.31
CA ASP A 709 24.82 -9.67 21.23
C ASP A 709 25.62 -9.07 20.05
N LEU A 710 25.47 -7.76 19.82
CA LEU A 710 26.24 -7.05 18.79
C LEU A 710 27.71 -6.95 19.18
N HIS A 711 28.60 -7.51 18.37
CA HIS A 711 30.05 -7.39 18.54
C HIS A 711 30.81 -7.55 17.22
N ASP A 712 32.05 -7.05 17.21
CA ASP A 712 32.94 -7.15 16.06
C ASP A 712 33.52 -8.57 15.92
N LEU A 713 33.77 -8.96 14.67
CA LEU A 713 34.44 -10.21 14.30
C LEU A 713 35.84 -9.95 13.74
N ASN A 714 36.77 -10.86 13.99
CA ASN A 714 38.14 -10.77 13.49
C ASN A 714 38.34 -11.68 12.27
N ILE A 715 38.97 -11.12 11.22
CA ILE A 715 39.40 -11.88 10.05
C ILE A 715 40.77 -12.51 10.34
N SER A 716 40.82 -13.84 10.36
CA SER A 716 42.06 -14.59 10.61
C SER A 716 42.90 -14.82 9.35
N SER A 717 42.26 -14.97 8.19
CA SER A 717 42.92 -14.96 6.88
C SER A 717 42.00 -14.35 5.82
N ALA A 718 42.61 -13.77 4.79
CA ALA A 718 41.93 -13.18 3.65
C ALA A 718 42.76 -13.42 2.38
N GLU A 719 42.24 -14.24 1.47
CA GLU A 719 42.99 -14.75 0.31
C GLU A 719 42.17 -14.53 -0.97
N PHE A 720 42.77 -13.82 -1.92
CA PHE A 720 42.18 -13.66 -3.25
C PHE A 720 42.39 -14.92 -4.09
N SER A 721 41.43 -15.24 -4.95
CA SER A 721 41.64 -16.16 -6.06
C SER A 721 42.69 -15.62 -7.05
N ASP A 722 43.23 -16.51 -7.90
CA ASP A 722 44.26 -16.14 -8.89
C ASP A 722 43.81 -15.01 -9.83
N ASP A 723 42.54 -15.02 -10.23
CA ASP A 723 41.90 -13.99 -11.07
C ASP A 723 41.41 -12.77 -10.26
N ARG A 724 41.56 -12.80 -8.93
CA ARG A 724 41.13 -11.76 -7.98
C ARG A 724 39.65 -11.39 -8.05
N THR A 725 38.80 -12.26 -8.61
CA THR A 725 37.34 -12.06 -8.64
C THR A 725 36.66 -12.56 -7.36
N ARG A 726 37.36 -13.40 -6.58
CA ARG A 726 36.87 -13.94 -5.31
C ARG A 726 37.86 -13.67 -4.18
N LEU A 727 37.32 -13.41 -3.00
CA LEU A 727 38.04 -13.24 -1.75
C LEU A 727 37.51 -14.22 -0.70
N THR A 728 38.34 -15.17 -0.28
CA THR A 728 38.01 -16.10 0.80
C THR A 728 38.47 -15.53 2.13
N LEU A 729 37.56 -15.43 3.09
CA LEU A 729 37.79 -14.95 4.45
C LEU A 729 37.59 -16.10 5.43
N ARG A 730 38.53 -16.29 6.36
CA ARG A 730 38.34 -17.16 7.53
C ARG A 730 38.02 -16.34 8.76
N ILE A 731 36.89 -16.59 9.38
CA ILE A 731 36.32 -15.77 10.45
C ILE A 731 35.96 -16.67 11.65
N PRO A 732 36.87 -16.82 12.62
CA PRO A 732 36.57 -17.54 13.85
C PRO A 732 35.43 -16.88 14.63
N GLY A 733 34.59 -17.70 15.28
CA GLY A 733 33.54 -17.20 16.17
C GLY A 733 32.18 -16.89 15.52
N LEU A 734 31.99 -17.24 14.24
CA LEU A 734 30.67 -17.17 13.59
C LEU A 734 29.63 -17.99 14.36
N LYS A 735 28.42 -17.43 14.53
CA LYS A 735 27.29 -18.10 15.19
C LYS A 735 26.14 -18.27 14.20
N THR A 736 25.45 -19.41 14.26
CA THR A 736 24.19 -19.62 13.52
C THR A 736 23.03 -18.90 14.21
N GLY A 737 22.01 -18.52 13.44
CA GLY A 737 20.91 -17.65 13.90
C GLY A 737 21.27 -16.16 13.97
N TYR A 738 22.44 -15.77 13.47
CA TYR A 738 22.95 -14.40 13.52
C TYR A 738 22.94 -13.76 12.13
N VAL A 739 22.86 -12.43 12.10
CA VAL A 739 23.21 -11.61 10.94
C VAL A 739 24.68 -11.23 11.04
N VAL A 740 25.41 -11.33 9.93
CA VAL A 740 26.79 -10.88 9.77
C VAL A 740 26.81 -9.69 8.81
N TYR A 741 27.22 -8.54 9.32
CA TYR A 741 27.43 -7.33 8.53
C TYR A 741 28.83 -7.29 7.94
N PHE A 742 28.91 -6.88 6.69
CA PHE A 742 30.14 -6.59 5.95
C PHE A 742 30.14 -5.11 5.58
N GLY A 743 31.11 -4.37 6.11
CA GLY A 743 31.40 -2.99 5.71
C GLY A 743 32.75 -2.92 5.00
N LEU A 744 32.76 -2.89 3.67
CA LEU A 744 33.97 -2.66 2.88
C LEU A 744 34.30 -1.17 2.83
N ASP A 745 35.58 -0.84 2.98
CA ASP A 745 36.05 0.54 2.88
C ASP A 745 35.80 1.15 1.47
N PRO A 746 35.54 2.46 1.34
CA PRO A 746 35.38 3.08 0.03
C PRO A 746 36.60 3.06 -0.89
N GLN A 747 37.79 2.71 -0.39
CA GLN A 747 39.01 2.62 -1.18
C GLN A 747 39.06 1.42 -2.14
N TRP A 748 38.11 0.48 -2.06
CA TRP A 748 38.08 -0.69 -2.94
C TRP A 748 37.86 -0.28 -4.40
N THR A 749 38.74 -0.76 -5.27
CA THR A 749 38.69 -0.52 -6.72
C THR A 749 38.87 -1.81 -7.52
N SER A 750 38.36 -1.85 -8.74
CA SER A 750 38.63 -2.93 -9.69
C SER A 750 39.99 -2.77 -10.38
N GLY A 751 40.47 -3.84 -11.01
CA GLY A 751 41.68 -3.82 -11.85
C GLY A 751 41.58 -2.86 -13.05
N SER A 752 40.36 -2.51 -13.47
CA SER A 752 40.14 -1.48 -14.50
C SER A 752 39.97 -0.07 -13.91
N GLY A 753 40.14 0.11 -12.59
CA GLY A 753 40.05 1.39 -11.90
C GLY A 753 38.63 1.86 -11.54
N LYS A 754 37.60 1.01 -11.67
CA LYS A 754 36.25 1.37 -11.22
C LYS A 754 36.16 1.37 -9.70
N LYS A 755 35.40 2.32 -9.15
CA LYS A 755 35.12 2.37 -7.70
C LYS A 755 34.00 1.41 -7.34
N LEU A 756 34.06 0.87 -6.12
CA LEU A 756 33.00 0.02 -5.59
C LEU A 756 31.69 0.82 -5.45
N TRP A 757 30.59 0.30 -6.00
CA TRP A 757 29.29 0.98 -5.98
C TRP A 757 28.70 1.09 -4.56
N SER A 758 28.77 0.01 -3.79
CA SER A 758 28.40 -0.02 -2.37
C SER A 758 29.26 -1.04 -1.62
N GLY A 759 29.64 -0.70 -0.40
CA GLY A 759 30.46 -1.54 0.48
C GLY A 759 29.69 -2.35 1.51
N ASP A 760 28.36 -2.17 1.61
CA ASP A 760 27.56 -2.77 2.68
C ASP A 760 26.83 -4.04 2.22
N ALA A 761 26.91 -5.09 3.04
CA ALA A 761 26.09 -6.28 2.91
C ALA A 761 25.71 -6.85 4.28
N TRP A 762 24.54 -7.49 4.35
CA TRP A 762 24.05 -8.14 5.55
C TRP A 762 23.70 -9.59 5.22
N TYR A 763 24.49 -10.52 5.73
CA TYR A 763 24.31 -11.96 5.52
C TYR A 763 23.56 -12.58 6.71
N THR A 764 22.47 -13.28 6.48
CA THR A 764 21.79 -14.08 7.51
C THR A 764 22.38 -15.47 7.54
N LEU A 765 22.95 -15.90 8.67
CA LEU A 765 23.61 -17.21 8.82
C LEU A 765 22.74 -18.15 9.66
N ASN A 766 21.90 -18.94 9.01
CA ASN A 766 21.05 -19.95 9.64
C ASN A 766 21.81 -21.26 9.89
N GLU A 767 22.59 -21.71 8.89
CA GLU A 767 23.30 -22.99 8.88
C GLU A 767 24.76 -22.81 8.44
N LYS A 768 25.67 -23.66 8.93
CA LYS A 768 27.06 -23.69 8.45
C LYS A 768 27.26 -24.83 7.46
N MET A 769 28.04 -24.57 6.41
CA MET A 769 28.53 -25.64 5.54
C MET A 769 29.36 -26.61 6.38
N ARG A 770 29.06 -27.90 6.26
CA ARG A 770 29.68 -28.97 7.05
C ARG A 770 31.04 -29.38 6.51
#